data_AF-A0A1S3CRD2-F1
#
_entry.id   AF-A0A1S3CRD2-F1
#
_cell.length_a   1.000
_cell.length_b   1.000
_cell.length_c   1.000
_cell.angle_alpha   90.00
_cell.angle_beta   90.00
_cell.angle_gamma   90.00
#
_symmetry.space_group_name_H-M   'P 1'
#
loop_
_entity.id
_entity.type
_entity.pdbx_description
1 polymer ?
#
loop_
_entity_poly.entity_id
_entity_poly.type
_entity_poly.pdbx_seq_one_letter_code
_entity_poly.pdbx_strand_id
1 'polypeptide(L)'
;MPYMSLLLLGVLYVVLMLNSLLIFLFIGLLLDNFGISFRRFLVGLLLCPPTFRTSSTLLWWFTLLLVARRDADTVMEAVEFVLQNFTEMNKLWVRIQLQGPARLREKQEKERNELRDLVGKNLHVLSQIEGVDLEMYKQTVLPRVLEQVVNCKDELAQYYLMECIIQVFPDEYHLQTLETLLGVCPQLQATVDIRMVLSQLMDRLSNYAVSNADVIPEFLHVEAFAKLSNAIGKVIEAQVDMPIVGAITLYVSLLTFTLRVHPDRLDYVDQILGACVKKLSSQPKLEDARATKQIVMLLSAPLEKYNGIVTALTLSNYPRVMDHLDNATNKVMAMVIIQSIMKNNSCISTADKVDVLFELIKGLIKDLEEVSVDELDEEDFKEEQNSVARLLHMLHNDDPGEMLKIICAVKKHILCGGPNRLPFTVPPLIFSALNLIRQLQNQDGDVVGEEQHEVGDEAEEMHATPKKIFQILNQLIEALSSVPAPELALRLYLECAEAANDCDLEPVAYEFFTQAFIIYEEDIADSKAQVTAIHLIIGTLQRMNVFGVENRDTLTHKATGYSAKLLKKPDQCRAVYACSHLFWVDDPEGIKDGERVLLCLKRALRIANAAQQMANVTRGSSGPVTLFVEILNKYLYYFEKGNQQITNAAIQGLIELITTELQTDSPSANPAPAPDAFFTSTLRYIQFQKQKGGVMGERYDSIKV
;
A
#
# COMPACT_ATOMS: atom_id res chain seq x y z
N MET A 1 38.32 33.86 -38.62
CA MET A 1 38.17 32.75 -37.65
C MET A 1 39.18 31.59 -37.88
N PRO A 2 40.50 31.82 -38.00
CA PRO A 2 41.46 30.73 -37.71
C PRO A 2 42.57 31.10 -36.69
N TYR A 3 42.63 32.34 -36.21
CA TYR A 3 43.68 32.78 -35.26
C TYR A 3 43.32 32.54 -33.79
N MET A 4 42.06 32.28 -33.46
CA MET A 4 41.62 31.97 -32.09
C MET A 4 41.87 30.50 -31.69
N SER A 5 41.91 29.57 -32.65
CA SER A 5 42.13 28.14 -32.39
C SER A 5 43.60 27.80 -32.13
N LEU A 6 44.55 28.48 -32.77
CA LEU A 6 45.99 28.28 -32.50
C LEU A 6 46.42 28.84 -31.13
N LEU A 7 45.80 29.94 -30.69
CA LEU A 7 46.09 30.52 -29.37
C LEU A 7 45.55 29.62 -28.25
N LEU A 8 44.36 29.04 -28.43
CA LEU A 8 43.77 28.06 -27.51
C LEU A 8 44.57 26.75 -27.48
N LEU A 9 45.06 26.24 -28.63
CA LEU A 9 45.97 25.09 -28.65
C LEU A 9 47.32 25.40 -28.00
N GLY A 10 47.87 26.59 -28.22
CA GLY A 10 49.11 27.04 -27.60
C GLY A 10 48.99 27.19 -26.09
N VAL A 11 47.87 27.74 -25.60
CA VAL A 11 47.56 27.83 -24.16
C VAL A 11 47.31 26.44 -23.56
N LEU A 12 46.60 25.55 -24.26
CA LEU A 12 46.39 24.16 -23.81
C LEU A 12 47.72 23.38 -23.75
N TYR A 13 48.61 23.60 -24.72
CA TYR A 13 49.94 23.00 -24.77
C TYR A 13 50.86 23.55 -23.68
N VAL A 14 50.78 24.85 -23.38
CA VAL A 14 51.52 25.50 -22.28
C VAL A 14 50.97 25.07 -20.92
N VAL A 15 49.65 24.88 -20.76
CA VAL A 15 49.02 24.34 -19.55
C VAL A 15 49.36 22.87 -19.33
N LEU A 16 49.37 22.05 -20.40
CA LEU A 16 49.85 20.67 -20.38
C LEU A 16 51.35 20.59 -20.06
N MET A 17 52.17 21.49 -20.61
CA MET A 17 53.60 21.63 -20.29
C MET A 17 53.84 22.08 -18.84
N LEU A 18 53.04 23.01 -18.31
CA LEU A 18 53.13 23.52 -16.94
C LEU A 18 52.70 22.46 -15.92
N ASN A 19 51.64 21.69 -16.19
CA ASN A 19 51.26 20.54 -15.38
C ASN A 19 52.32 19.43 -15.44
N SER A 20 52.93 19.21 -16.62
CA SER A 20 54.08 18.32 -16.75
C SER A 20 55.29 18.83 -15.97
N LEU A 21 55.56 20.14 -15.98
CA LEU A 21 56.66 20.77 -15.24
C LEU A 21 56.48 20.65 -13.73
N LEU A 22 55.26 20.80 -13.21
CA LEU A 22 54.95 20.58 -11.79
C LEU A 22 55.21 19.12 -11.39
N ILE A 23 54.81 18.18 -12.25
CA ILE A 23 55.08 16.75 -12.07
C ILE A 23 56.57 16.45 -12.16
N PHE A 24 57.32 17.09 -13.07
CA PHE A 24 58.78 16.98 -13.16
C PHE A 24 59.51 17.64 -11.99
N LEU A 25 58.98 18.72 -11.41
CA LEU A 25 59.47 19.34 -10.17
C LEU A 25 59.19 18.43 -8.97
N PHE A 26 58.02 17.79 -8.92
CA PHE A 26 57.66 16.83 -7.89
C PHE A 26 58.52 15.57 -7.98
N ILE A 27 58.77 15.06 -9.19
CA ILE A 27 59.72 13.97 -9.47
C ILE A 27 61.16 14.41 -9.18
N GLY A 28 61.53 15.67 -9.45
CA GLY A 28 62.85 16.24 -9.12
C GLY A 28 63.10 16.31 -7.62
N LEU A 29 62.11 16.77 -6.84
CA LEU A 29 62.13 16.79 -5.37
C LEU A 29 62.14 15.37 -4.76
N LEU A 30 61.52 14.40 -5.44
CA LEU A 30 61.63 12.97 -5.12
C LEU A 30 63.05 12.45 -5.42
N LEU A 31 63.62 12.74 -6.59
CA LEU A 31 64.93 12.26 -7.01
C LEU A 31 66.08 12.84 -6.16
N ASP A 32 65.98 14.08 -5.68
CA ASP A 32 66.94 14.70 -4.76
C ASP A 32 66.89 14.08 -3.35
N ASN A 33 65.72 13.66 -2.87
CA ASN A 33 65.60 12.93 -1.59
C ASN A 33 66.15 11.49 -1.67
N PHE A 34 66.20 10.89 -2.86
CA PHE A 34 66.69 9.52 -3.08
C PHE A 34 68.13 9.44 -3.66
N GLY A 35 68.81 10.57 -3.89
CA GLY A 35 70.21 10.61 -4.34
C GLY A 35 70.44 10.08 -5.77
N ILE A 36 69.43 10.12 -6.64
CA ILE A 36 69.49 9.56 -8.00
C ILE A 36 69.78 10.66 -9.02
N SER A 37 70.89 10.53 -9.77
CA SER A 37 71.28 11.50 -10.82
C SER A 37 70.25 11.58 -11.96
N PHE A 38 69.80 12.80 -12.25
CA PHE A 38 68.90 13.20 -13.35
C PHE A 38 69.29 12.63 -14.73
N ARG A 39 70.58 12.31 -14.95
CA ARG A 39 71.07 11.70 -16.21
C ARG A 39 70.59 10.27 -16.43
N ARG A 40 70.32 9.48 -15.37
CA ARG A 40 69.83 8.10 -15.49
C ARG A 40 68.32 8.04 -15.77
N PHE A 41 67.58 9.08 -15.37
CA PHE A 41 66.16 9.27 -15.66
C PHE A 41 65.89 9.49 -17.16
N LEU A 42 66.75 10.26 -17.85
CA LEU A 42 66.63 10.52 -19.29
C LEU A 42 66.78 9.25 -20.15
N VAL A 43 67.62 8.30 -19.72
CA VAL A 43 67.89 7.05 -20.46
C VAL A 43 66.68 6.08 -20.39
N GLY A 44 65.94 6.07 -19.28
CA GLY A 44 64.69 5.32 -19.17
C GLY A 44 63.56 5.93 -20.00
N LEU A 45 63.52 7.27 -20.10
CA LEU A 45 62.53 8.01 -20.89
C LEU A 45 62.67 7.78 -22.42
N LEU A 46 63.88 7.48 -22.89
CA LEU A 46 64.20 7.25 -24.31
C LEU A 46 63.81 5.84 -24.81
N LEU A 47 63.55 4.89 -23.91
CA LEU A 47 63.16 3.52 -24.25
C LEU A 47 61.64 3.29 -24.27
N CYS A 48 60.84 4.29 -23.90
CA CYS A 48 59.38 4.17 -23.81
C CYS A 48 58.71 4.49 -25.16
N PRO A 49 57.86 3.59 -25.72
CA PRO A 49 57.16 3.85 -26.98
C PRO A 49 56.21 5.06 -26.88
N PRO A 50 56.07 5.84 -27.97
CA PRO A 50 55.41 7.15 -27.96
C PRO A 50 53.91 7.13 -27.67
N THR A 51 53.25 5.97 -27.75
CA THR A 51 51.82 5.78 -27.46
C THR A 51 51.47 5.76 -25.97
N PHE A 52 52.45 5.67 -25.07
CA PHE A 52 52.24 5.51 -23.61
C PHE A 52 52.61 6.74 -22.76
N ARG A 53 52.74 7.93 -23.35
CA ARG A 53 53.12 9.18 -22.64
C ARG A 53 51.92 9.92 -22.04
N THR A 54 51.21 9.31 -21.08
CA THR A 54 50.47 10.07 -20.07
C THR A 54 51.28 10.09 -18.78
N SER A 55 51.18 11.17 -18.00
CA SER A 55 51.94 11.35 -16.74
C SER A 55 51.68 10.22 -15.73
N SER A 56 50.50 9.60 -15.80
CA SER A 56 50.08 8.46 -15.00
C SER A 56 50.76 7.15 -15.38
N THR A 57 50.94 6.84 -16.67
CA THR A 57 51.60 5.61 -17.14
C THR A 57 53.11 5.67 -16.98
N LEU A 58 53.72 6.85 -17.08
CA LEU A 58 55.16 7.03 -16.85
C LEU A 58 55.53 6.81 -15.37
N LEU A 59 54.72 7.31 -14.43
CA LEU A 59 54.94 7.05 -13.01
C LEU A 59 54.66 5.58 -12.64
N TRP A 60 53.64 4.97 -13.27
CA TRP A 60 53.31 3.54 -13.14
C TRP A 60 54.46 2.65 -13.63
N TRP A 61 55.01 2.94 -14.81
CA TRP A 61 56.25 2.30 -15.27
C TRP A 61 57.41 2.57 -14.33
N PHE A 62 57.55 3.76 -13.75
CA PHE A 62 58.63 4.06 -12.83
C PHE A 62 58.52 3.31 -11.50
N THR A 63 57.31 3.12 -10.95
CA THR A 63 57.08 2.32 -9.73
C THR A 63 57.29 0.84 -10.01
N LEU A 64 56.74 0.33 -11.12
CA LEU A 64 56.96 -1.06 -11.56
C LEU A 64 58.44 -1.33 -11.83
N LEU A 65 59.15 -0.39 -12.45
CA LEU A 65 60.56 -0.49 -12.82
C LEU A 65 61.52 -0.22 -11.64
N LEU A 66 61.06 0.42 -10.56
CA LEU A 66 61.77 0.50 -9.28
C LEU A 66 61.60 -0.79 -8.46
N VAL A 67 60.38 -1.34 -8.43
CA VAL A 67 60.09 -2.66 -7.83
C VAL A 67 60.84 -3.76 -8.59
N ALA A 68 61.00 -3.65 -9.90
CA ALA A 68 61.72 -4.63 -10.73
C ALA A 68 63.25 -4.40 -10.84
N ARG A 69 63.84 -3.31 -10.34
CA ARG A 69 65.30 -3.01 -10.48
C ARG A 69 66.14 -3.14 -9.22
N ARG A 70 65.55 -3.33 -8.05
CA ARG A 70 66.26 -3.98 -6.95
C ARG A 70 65.82 -5.42 -6.96
N ASP A 71 66.78 -6.33 -6.88
CA ASP A 71 66.51 -7.68 -6.41
C ASP A 71 65.89 -7.53 -5.01
N ALA A 72 64.55 -7.42 -4.95
CA ALA A 72 63.82 -7.53 -3.71
C ALA A 72 63.87 -9.01 -3.37
N ASP A 73 64.80 -9.40 -2.51
CA ASP A 73 65.04 -10.81 -2.20
C ASP A 73 63.80 -11.45 -1.52
N THR A 74 62.84 -10.63 -1.05
CA THR A 74 61.56 -11.06 -0.49
C THR A 74 60.39 -10.13 -0.82
N VAL A 75 59.16 -10.67 -0.89
CA VAL A 75 57.90 -9.92 -1.07
C VAL A 75 57.75 -8.79 -0.05
N MET A 76 58.25 -8.98 1.17
CA MET A 76 58.18 -8.00 2.24
C MET A 76 58.97 -6.71 1.93
N GLU A 77 60.09 -6.78 1.23
CA GLU A 77 60.84 -5.57 0.85
C GLU A 77 60.07 -4.73 -0.18
N ALA A 78 59.38 -5.40 -1.11
CA ALA A 78 58.54 -4.73 -2.10
C ALA A 78 57.34 -4.03 -1.43
N VAL A 79 56.66 -4.71 -0.50
CA VAL A 79 55.56 -4.14 0.29
C VAL A 79 56.04 -2.94 1.13
N GLU A 80 57.18 -3.06 1.81
CA GLU A 80 57.74 -1.98 2.62
C GLU A 80 58.09 -0.76 1.78
N PHE A 81 58.67 -0.97 0.59
CA PHE A 81 58.97 0.11 -0.35
C PHE A 81 57.72 0.86 -0.79
N VAL A 82 56.65 0.13 -1.16
CA VAL A 82 55.40 0.77 -1.61
C VAL A 82 54.70 1.48 -0.45
N LEU A 83 54.73 0.94 0.77
CA LEU A 83 54.20 1.60 1.96
C LEU A 83 54.97 2.89 2.32
N GLN A 84 56.29 2.88 2.17
CA GLN A 84 57.12 4.07 2.34
C GLN A 84 56.78 5.13 1.28
N ASN A 85 56.64 4.72 0.02
CA ASN A 85 56.25 5.64 -1.06
C ASN A 85 54.85 6.22 -0.83
N PHE A 86 53.89 5.39 -0.43
CA PHE A 86 52.55 5.82 -0.05
C PHE A 86 52.58 6.88 1.07
N THR A 87 53.37 6.62 2.12
CA THR A 87 53.53 7.54 3.25
C THR A 87 54.05 8.92 2.81
N GLU A 88 55.11 8.94 2.01
CA GLU A 88 55.69 10.20 1.53
C GLU A 88 54.76 10.92 0.53
N MET A 89 54.11 10.19 -0.37
CA MET A 89 53.12 10.77 -1.30
C MET A 89 51.92 11.35 -0.57
N ASN A 90 51.41 10.68 0.47
CA ASN A 90 50.31 11.19 1.30
C ASN A 90 50.73 12.48 2.04
N LYS A 91 51.92 12.51 2.65
CA LYS A 91 52.46 13.72 3.31
C LYS A 91 52.59 14.89 2.34
N LEU A 92 53.10 14.65 1.13
CA LEU A 92 53.22 15.68 0.11
C LEU A 92 51.84 16.18 -0.33
N TRP A 93 50.89 15.27 -0.54
CA TRP A 93 49.54 15.59 -0.97
C TRP A 93 48.78 16.44 0.06
N VAL A 94 48.94 16.15 1.35
CA VAL A 94 48.37 16.97 2.45
C VAL A 94 49.11 18.31 2.56
N ARG A 95 50.43 18.35 2.34
CA ARG A 95 51.22 19.59 2.37
C ARG A 95 50.77 20.60 1.32
N ILE A 96 50.23 20.17 0.18
CA ILE A 96 49.68 21.07 -0.85
C ILE A 96 48.59 21.98 -0.27
N GLN A 97 47.81 21.51 0.71
CA GLN A 97 46.77 22.30 1.38
C GLN A 97 47.33 23.49 2.17
N LEU A 98 48.57 23.39 2.66
CA LEU A 98 49.22 24.39 3.52
C LEU A 98 50.09 25.37 2.73
N GLN A 99 50.28 25.16 1.43
CA GLN A 99 51.12 26.02 0.61
C GLN A 99 50.32 27.21 0.09
N GLY A 100 50.87 28.43 0.18
CA GLY A 100 50.33 29.62 -0.48
C GLY A 100 49.22 30.39 0.26
N PRO A 101 48.85 31.59 -0.24
CA PRO A 101 47.87 32.47 0.39
C PRO A 101 46.44 31.91 0.35
N ALA A 102 45.64 32.22 1.37
CA ALA A 102 44.28 31.70 1.57
C ALA A 102 43.32 31.86 0.37
N ARG A 103 43.56 32.84 -0.50
CA ARG A 103 42.79 33.06 -1.74
C ARG A 103 42.94 31.94 -2.78
N LEU A 104 43.97 31.09 -2.66
CA LEU A 104 44.25 29.98 -3.58
C LEU A 104 43.74 28.63 -3.09
N ARG A 105 43.13 28.53 -1.88
CA ARG A 105 42.70 27.25 -1.29
C ARG A 105 41.75 26.46 -2.19
N GLU A 106 40.76 27.13 -2.77
CA GLU A 106 39.77 26.47 -3.63
C GLU A 106 40.41 25.88 -4.91
N LYS A 107 41.40 26.60 -5.47
CA LYS A 107 42.18 26.10 -6.60
C LYS A 107 43.06 24.91 -6.19
N GLN A 108 43.64 24.96 -5.00
CA GLN A 108 44.48 23.89 -4.45
C GLN A 108 43.68 22.65 -4.12
N GLU A 109 42.49 22.77 -3.57
CA GLU A 109 41.59 21.62 -3.34
C GLU A 109 41.23 20.94 -4.67
N LYS A 110 40.98 21.72 -5.73
CA LYS A 110 40.74 21.16 -7.06
C LYS A 110 41.96 20.42 -7.61
N GLU A 111 43.15 21.02 -7.53
CA GLU A 111 44.41 20.39 -7.94
C GLU A 111 44.70 19.12 -7.09
N ARG A 112 44.46 19.17 -5.77
CA ARG A 112 44.59 18.01 -4.87
C ARG A 112 43.62 16.90 -5.25
N ASN A 113 42.39 17.23 -5.62
CA ASN A 113 41.40 16.25 -6.04
C ASN A 113 41.78 15.59 -7.38
N GLU A 114 42.43 16.32 -8.30
CA GLU A 114 42.98 15.74 -9.55
C GLU A 114 44.19 14.82 -9.29
N LEU A 115 44.99 15.12 -8.25
CA LEU A 115 46.21 14.36 -7.91
C LEU A 115 45.97 13.17 -6.98
N ARG A 116 44.77 13.02 -6.39
CA ARG A 116 44.45 11.95 -5.42
C ARG A 116 44.72 10.55 -5.97
N ASP A 117 44.46 10.34 -7.27
CA ASP A 117 44.66 9.07 -7.97
C ASP A 117 46.13 8.62 -7.99
N LEU A 118 47.08 9.55 -7.88
CA LEU A 118 48.50 9.21 -7.77
C LEU A 118 48.81 8.56 -6.42
N VAL A 119 48.16 9.03 -5.35
CA VAL A 119 48.32 8.44 -4.01
C VAL A 119 47.60 7.08 -3.96
N GLY A 120 46.35 7.01 -4.44
CA GLY A 120 45.55 5.77 -4.46
C GLY A 120 46.17 4.64 -5.30
N LYS A 121 46.92 4.96 -6.35
CA LYS A 121 47.67 3.96 -7.13
C LYS A 121 48.66 3.15 -6.31
N ASN A 122 49.22 3.69 -5.23
CA ASN A 122 50.09 2.90 -4.35
C ASN A 122 49.31 1.77 -3.67
N LEU A 123 48.08 2.05 -3.23
CA LEU A 123 47.19 1.03 -2.66
C LEU A 123 46.81 0.00 -3.73
N HIS A 124 46.55 0.46 -4.96
CA HIS A 124 46.30 -0.44 -6.08
C HIS A 124 47.49 -1.36 -6.35
N VAL A 125 48.72 -0.83 -6.37
CA VAL A 125 49.93 -1.66 -6.52
C VAL A 125 50.04 -2.68 -5.39
N LEU A 126 49.79 -2.28 -4.13
CA LEU A 126 49.81 -3.22 -2.99
C LEU A 126 48.83 -4.38 -3.16
N SER A 127 47.65 -4.15 -3.75
CA SER A 127 46.68 -5.22 -4.03
C SER A 127 47.09 -6.18 -5.15
N GLN A 128 48.03 -5.78 -6.01
CA GLN A 128 48.47 -6.56 -7.18
C GLN A 128 49.80 -7.28 -6.94
N ILE A 129 50.47 -7.07 -5.80
CA ILE A 129 51.72 -7.77 -5.49
C ILE A 129 51.39 -9.24 -5.21
N GLU A 130 51.87 -10.14 -6.08
CA GLU A 130 51.80 -11.59 -5.87
C GLU A 130 52.57 -11.94 -4.58
N GLY A 131 51.88 -12.58 -3.63
CA GLY A 131 52.44 -12.94 -2.32
C GLY A 131 51.95 -12.07 -1.15
N VAL A 132 51.15 -11.03 -1.39
CA VAL A 132 50.39 -10.36 -0.31
C VAL A 132 49.17 -11.21 0.02
N ASP A 133 49.39 -12.20 0.87
CA ASP A 133 48.32 -13.02 1.44
C ASP A 133 47.53 -12.27 2.53
N LEU A 134 46.45 -12.91 3.00
CA LEU A 134 45.59 -12.35 4.03
C LEU A 134 46.36 -12.02 5.33
N GLU A 135 47.35 -12.85 5.70
CA GLU A 135 48.11 -12.67 6.93
C GLU A 135 49.02 -11.44 6.84
N MET A 136 49.73 -11.27 5.72
CA MET A 136 50.55 -10.09 5.45
C MET A 136 49.71 -8.82 5.36
N TYR A 137 48.52 -8.90 4.75
CA TYR A 137 47.59 -7.77 4.72
C TYR A 137 47.14 -7.36 6.12
N LYS A 138 46.71 -8.33 6.94
CA LYS A 138 46.20 -8.12 8.30
C LYS A 138 47.26 -7.60 9.26
N GLN A 139 48.47 -8.15 9.23
CA GLN A 139 49.53 -7.81 10.20
C GLN A 139 50.35 -6.58 9.81
N THR A 140 50.51 -6.32 8.50
CA THR A 140 51.49 -5.33 8.03
C THR A 140 50.88 -4.25 7.16
N VAL A 141 50.19 -4.61 6.07
CA VAL A 141 49.75 -3.63 5.06
C VAL A 141 48.65 -2.73 5.63
N LEU A 142 47.55 -3.31 6.10
CA LEU A 142 46.40 -2.54 6.55
C LEU A 142 46.72 -1.64 7.75
N PRO A 143 47.36 -2.13 8.85
CA PRO A 143 47.67 -1.27 10.00
C PRO A 143 48.50 -0.05 9.63
N ARG A 144 49.52 -0.22 8.76
CA ARG A 144 50.39 0.88 8.33
C ARG A 144 49.68 1.88 7.42
N VAL A 145 48.82 1.41 6.52
CA VAL A 145 48.01 2.31 5.69
C VAL A 145 47.05 3.11 6.57
N LEU A 146 46.33 2.46 7.48
CA LEU A 146 45.37 3.10 8.38
C LEU A 146 46.04 4.10 9.34
N GLU A 147 47.25 3.80 9.82
CA GLU A 147 48.04 4.73 10.61
C GLU A 147 48.26 6.06 9.85
N GLN A 148 48.59 5.99 8.55
CA GLN A 148 48.74 7.21 7.74
C GLN A 148 47.41 7.95 7.51
N VAL A 149 46.31 7.21 7.39
CA VAL A 149 44.96 7.81 7.24
C VAL A 149 44.57 8.56 8.52
N VAL A 150 44.76 7.97 9.70
CA VAL A 150 44.41 8.64 10.96
C VAL A 150 45.33 9.83 11.23
N ASN A 151 46.64 9.67 11.01
CA ASN A 151 47.63 10.69 11.33
C ASN A 151 47.63 11.90 10.37
N CYS A 152 47.09 11.76 9.15
CA CYS A 152 47.12 12.85 8.19
C CYS A 152 46.20 14.03 8.55
N LYS A 153 45.14 13.77 9.34
CA LYS A 153 44.19 14.78 9.85
C LYS A 153 43.65 15.74 8.77
N ASP A 154 43.48 15.24 7.55
CA ASP A 154 42.98 16.01 6.40
C ASP A 154 41.72 15.34 5.85
N GLU A 155 40.65 16.12 5.71
CA GLU A 155 39.31 15.64 5.35
C GLU A 155 39.28 14.93 3.99
N LEU A 156 39.79 15.59 2.96
CA LEU A 156 39.84 15.07 1.58
C LEU A 156 40.66 13.77 1.53
N ALA A 157 41.81 13.75 2.21
CA ALA A 157 42.69 12.60 2.24
C ALA A 157 42.07 11.41 3.00
N GLN A 158 41.50 11.66 4.17
CA GLN A 158 40.87 10.62 4.97
C GLN A 158 39.70 9.97 4.22
N TYR A 159 38.82 10.78 3.64
CA TYR A 159 37.69 10.28 2.86
C TYR A 159 38.16 9.41 1.68
N TYR A 160 39.02 9.96 0.82
CA TYR A 160 39.46 9.29 -0.40
C TYR A 160 40.27 8.02 -0.11
N LEU A 161 41.16 8.04 0.88
CA LEU A 161 42.00 6.89 1.20
C LEU A 161 41.16 5.75 1.78
N MET A 162 40.17 6.04 2.62
CA MET A 162 39.24 5.02 3.12
C MET A 162 38.42 4.40 1.99
N GLU A 163 37.88 5.23 1.09
CA GLU A 163 37.18 4.75 -0.11
C GLU A 163 38.11 3.89 -0.99
N CYS A 164 39.36 4.31 -1.19
CA CYS A 164 40.34 3.57 -1.98
C CYS A 164 40.69 2.22 -1.34
N ILE A 165 40.86 2.14 -0.02
CA ILE A 165 41.07 0.86 0.69
C ILE A 165 39.88 -0.07 0.41
N ILE A 166 38.65 0.42 0.59
CA ILE A 166 37.43 -0.36 0.39
C ILE A 166 37.34 -0.83 -1.06
N GLN A 167 37.69 -0.02 -2.06
CA GLN A 167 37.57 -0.36 -3.48
C GLN A 167 38.67 -1.29 -4.00
N VAL A 168 39.89 -1.13 -3.51
CA VAL A 168 41.07 -1.77 -4.10
C VAL A 168 41.30 -3.18 -3.57
N PHE A 169 41.11 -3.41 -2.27
CA PHE A 169 41.40 -4.71 -1.67
C PHE A 169 40.22 -5.70 -1.79
N PRO A 170 40.47 -7.03 -1.79
CA PRO A 170 39.44 -8.05 -1.89
C PRO A 170 38.46 -8.09 -0.70
N ASP A 171 37.26 -8.62 -0.93
CA ASP A 171 36.20 -8.71 0.08
C ASP A 171 36.54 -9.63 1.26
N GLU A 172 37.23 -10.74 0.98
CA GLU A 172 37.76 -11.67 2.00
C GLU A 172 38.66 -10.97 3.00
N TYR A 173 39.49 -10.04 2.51
CA TYR A 173 40.42 -9.30 3.34
C TYR A 173 39.65 -8.35 4.25
N HIS A 174 38.70 -7.60 3.70
CA HIS A 174 37.82 -6.71 4.47
C HIS A 174 37.05 -7.44 5.56
N LEU A 175 36.51 -8.63 5.26
CA LEU A 175 35.78 -9.43 6.22
C LEU A 175 36.68 -9.82 7.41
N GLN A 176 37.89 -10.32 7.14
CA GLN A 176 38.82 -10.83 8.15
C GLN A 176 39.55 -9.72 8.93
N THR A 177 39.57 -8.48 8.40
CA THR A 177 40.16 -7.30 9.05
C THR A 177 39.15 -6.25 9.48
N LEU A 178 37.86 -6.61 9.53
CA LEU A 178 36.76 -5.69 9.77
C LEU A 178 36.93 -4.90 11.08
N GLU A 179 37.40 -5.54 12.14
CA GLU A 179 37.64 -4.88 13.44
C GLU A 179 38.71 -3.79 13.36
N THR A 180 39.83 -4.07 12.67
CA THR A 180 40.93 -3.12 12.49
C THR A 180 40.49 -1.94 11.62
N LEU A 181 39.76 -2.21 10.53
CA LEU A 181 39.25 -1.18 9.62
C LEU A 181 38.22 -0.28 10.29
N LEU A 182 37.25 -0.86 11.00
CA LEU A 182 36.20 -0.09 11.67
C LEU A 182 36.70 0.66 12.91
N GLY A 183 37.74 0.15 13.57
CA GLY A 183 38.34 0.77 14.77
C GLY A 183 38.95 2.15 14.52
N VAL A 184 39.29 2.49 13.27
CA VAL A 184 39.81 3.81 12.91
C VAL A 184 38.73 4.82 12.54
N CYS A 185 37.52 4.39 12.18
CA CYS A 185 36.45 5.30 11.76
C CYS A 185 36.15 6.38 12.82
N PRO A 186 36.01 6.07 14.13
CA PRO A 186 35.79 7.11 15.15
C PRO A 186 36.96 8.08 15.34
N GLN A 187 38.15 7.79 14.80
CA GLN A 187 39.36 8.61 14.95
C GLN A 187 39.56 9.61 13.80
N LEU A 188 38.76 9.51 12.74
CA LEU A 188 38.80 10.43 11.60
C LEU A 188 38.25 11.81 11.98
N GLN A 189 38.60 12.83 11.19
CA GLN A 189 38.07 14.18 11.39
C GLN A 189 36.53 14.17 11.30
N ALA A 190 35.87 14.96 12.15
CA ALA A 190 34.40 15.01 12.19
C ALA A 190 33.76 15.51 10.89
N THR A 191 34.52 16.22 10.05
CA THR A 191 34.05 16.72 8.74
C THR A 191 34.08 15.66 7.64
N VAL A 192 34.74 14.51 7.85
CA VAL A 192 34.77 13.41 6.88
C VAL A 192 33.38 12.78 6.78
N ASP A 193 32.88 12.57 5.55
CA ASP A 193 31.63 11.85 5.29
C ASP A 193 31.81 10.33 5.50
N ILE A 194 31.97 9.94 6.78
CA ILE A 194 32.12 8.54 7.22
C ILE A 194 30.87 7.73 6.87
N ARG A 195 29.71 8.38 6.78
CA ARG A 195 28.46 7.75 6.34
C ARG A 195 28.65 7.09 4.97
N MET A 196 29.17 7.82 3.98
CA MET A 196 29.41 7.25 2.64
C MET A 196 30.41 6.10 2.67
N VAL A 197 31.51 6.24 3.42
CA VAL A 197 32.56 5.21 3.55
C VAL A 197 31.98 3.90 4.11
N LEU A 198 31.25 3.98 5.23
CA LEU A 198 30.65 2.81 5.86
C LEU A 198 29.51 2.21 5.03
N SER A 199 28.69 3.04 4.38
CA SER A 199 27.65 2.57 3.44
C SER A 199 28.27 1.79 2.29
N GLN A 200 29.35 2.28 1.66
CA GLN A 200 30.06 1.58 0.59
C GLN A 200 30.63 0.23 1.05
N LEU A 201 31.23 0.18 2.24
CA LEU A 201 31.74 -1.07 2.81
C LEU A 201 30.61 -2.09 3.03
N MET A 202 29.51 -1.68 3.65
CA MET A 202 28.36 -2.54 3.90
C MET A 202 27.70 -3.03 2.60
N ASP A 203 27.54 -2.15 1.60
CA ASP A 203 27.01 -2.52 0.30
C ASP A 203 27.90 -3.56 -0.38
N ARG A 204 29.21 -3.32 -0.39
CA ARG A 204 30.20 -4.22 -0.97
C ARG A 204 30.19 -5.60 -0.30
N LEU A 205 30.25 -5.66 1.04
CA LEU A 205 30.17 -6.91 1.79
C LEU A 205 28.83 -7.63 1.60
N SER A 206 27.72 -6.89 1.52
CA SER A 206 26.41 -7.49 1.27
C SER A 206 26.31 -8.12 -0.13
N ASN A 207 26.91 -7.49 -1.15
CA ASN A 207 26.95 -8.03 -2.51
C ASN A 207 27.85 -9.27 -2.60
N TYR A 208 28.95 -9.29 -1.83
CA TYR A 208 29.82 -10.45 -1.71
C TYR A 208 29.09 -11.65 -1.10
N ALA A 209 28.33 -11.45 0.00
CA ALA A 209 27.51 -12.48 0.61
C ALA A 209 26.40 -13.02 -0.31
N VAL A 210 25.77 -12.15 -1.11
CA VAL A 210 24.75 -12.55 -2.09
C VAL A 210 25.36 -13.35 -3.24
N SER A 211 26.57 -13.00 -3.65
CA SER A 211 27.26 -13.66 -4.79
C SER A 211 27.87 -15.00 -4.39
N ASN A 212 28.31 -15.14 -3.13
CA ASN A 212 28.98 -16.33 -2.59
C ASN A 212 28.29 -16.80 -1.31
N ALA A 213 27.28 -17.66 -1.44
CA ALA A 213 26.49 -18.15 -0.31
C ALA A 213 27.33 -18.96 0.72
N ASP A 214 28.41 -19.60 0.26
CA ASP A 214 29.32 -20.40 1.10
C ASP A 214 30.06 -19.58 2.16
N VAL A 215 30.13 -18.25 1.98
CA VAL A 215 30.85 -17.34 2.89
C VAL A 215 29.95 -16.81 4.01
N ILE A 216 28.62 -16.98 3.92
CA ILE A 216 27.65 -16.54 4.94
C ILE A 216 28.00 -17.05 6.36
N PRO A 217 28.41 -18.31 6.56
CA PRO A 217 28.86 -18.79 7.88
C PRO A 217 30.08 -18.05 8.43
N GLU A 218 30.97 -17.55 7.56
CA GLU A 218 32.13 -16.77 7.98
C GLU A 218 31.72 -15.40 8.53
N PHE A 219 30.69 -14.76 7.97
CA PHE A 219 30.15 -13.51 8.51
C PHE A 219 29.63 -13.67 9.95
N LEU A 220 29.02 -14.81 10.27
CA LEU A 220 28.62 -15.17 11.62
C LEU A 220 29.84 -15.42 12.52
N HIS A 221 30.84 -16.17 12.03
CA HIS A 221 32.05 -16.49 12.79
C HIS A 221 32.86 -15.23 13.16
N VAL A 222 32.93 -14.26 12.25
CA VAL A 222 33.64 -13.00 12.47
C VAL A 222 32.80 -11.97 13.22
N GLU A 223 31.54 -12.29 13.53
CA GLU A 223 30.57 -11.41 14.19
C GLU A 223 30.39 -10.07 13.45
N ALA A 224 30.31 -10.14 12.11
CA ALA A 224 30.34 -8.95 11.25
C ALA A 224 29.25 -7.92 11.61
N PHE A 225 28.03 -8.39 11.91
CA PHE A 225 26.93 -7.54 12.36
C PHE A 225 27.28 -6.78 13.65
N ALA A 226 27.77 -7.47 14.67
CA ALA A 226 28.08 -6.85 15.97
C ALA A 226 29.20 -5.81 15.83
N LYS A 227 30.22 -6.11 15.03
CA LYS A 227 31.33 -5.18 14.74
C LYS A 227 30.85 -3.94 13.99
N LEU A 228 30.04 -4.09 12.94
CA LEU A 228 29.46 -2.98 12.19
C LEU A 228 28.53 -2.13 13.06
N SER A 229 27.64 -2.77 13.82
CA SER A 229 26.70 -2.09 14.72
C SER A 229 27.43 -1.27 15.79
N ASN A 230 28.43 -1.85 16.45
CA ASN A 230 29.25 -1.17 17.45
C ASN A 230 30.06 -0.01 16.84
N ALA A 231 30.64 -0.21 15.66
CA ALA A 231 31.37 0.84 14.96
C ALA A 231 30.49 2.02 14.59
N ILE A 232 29.29 1.76 14.05
CA ILE A 232 28.30 2.81 13.74
C ILE A 232 27.91 3.56 15.02
N GLY A 233 27.64 2.86 16.13
CA GLY A 233 27.38 3.49 17.42
C GLY A 233 28.50 4.43 17.86
N LYS A 234 29.75 3.95 17.85
CA LYS A 234 30.94 4.75 18.20
C LYS A 234 31.16 5.94 17.28
N VAL A 235 30.91 5.79 15.97
CA VAL A 235 31.04 6.89 14.99
C VAL A 235 29.99 7.97 15.27
N ILE A 236 28.74 7.58 15.54
CA ILE A 236 27.66 8.51 15.87
C ILE A 236 27.93 9.23 17.21
N GLU A 237 28.54 8.55 18.19
CA GLU A 237 28.94 9.16 19.46
C GLU A 237 30.14 10.11 19.30
N ALA A 238 31.13 9.77 18.46
CA ALA A 238 32.31 10.57 18.22
C ALA A 238 32.00 11.85 17.40
N GLN A 239 31.03 11.79 16.49
CA GLN A 239 30.61 12.93 15.67
C GLN A 239 29.39 13.64 16.28
N VAL A 240 29.64 14.55 17.23
CA VAL A 240 28.60 15.31 17.95
C VAL A 240 27.66 16.08 17.01
N ASP A 241 28.19 16.63 15.91
CA ASP A 241 27.44 17.44 14.94
C ASP A 241 26.85 16.62 13.78
N MET A 242 26.84 15.27 13.85
CA MET A 242 26.31 14.43 12.77
C MET A 242 24.79 14.70 12.58
N PRO A 243 24.34 15.06 11.37
CA PRO A 243 22.92 15.20 11.06
C PRO A 243 22.15 13.90 11.27
N ILE A 244 20.90 13.98 11.73
CA ILE A 244 20.03 12.81 11.97
C ILE A 244 19.91 11.95 10.71
N VAL A 245 19.72 12.57 9.54
CA VAL A 245 19.68 11.88 8.25
C VAL A 245 20.94 11.02 8.02
N GLY A 246 22.10 11.45 8.50
CA GLY A 246 23.35 10.71 8.40
C GLY A 246 23.34 9.44 9.24
N ALA A 247 22.93 9.55 10.51
CA ALA A 247 22.79 8.41 11.41
C ALA A 247 21.75 7.40 10.90
N ILE A 248 20.59 7.88 10.43
CA ILE A 248 19.54 7.01 9.89
C ILE A 248 19.99 6.33 8.60
N THR A 249 20.73 7.03 7.73
CA THR A 249 21.31 6.42 6.52
C THR A 249 22.24 5.25 6.88
N LEU A 250 23.07 5.40 7.92
CA LEU A 250 23.92 4.31 8.41
C LEU A 250 23.09 3.12 8.92
N TYR A 251 22.00 3.37 9.65
CA TYR A 251 21.08 2.31 10.08
C TYR A 251 20.37 1.64 8.90
N VAL A 252 19.99 2.38 7.85
CA VAL A 252 19.42 1.82 6.61
C VAL A 252 20.42 0.93 5.89
N SER A 253 21.69 1.35 5.78
CA SER A 253 22.76 0.52 5.20
C SER A 253 23.02 -0.74 6.04
N LEU A 254 23.05 -0.62 7.37
CA LEU A 254 23.22 -1.76 8.27
C LEU A 254 22.04 -2.73 8.19
N LEU A 255 20.82 -2.21 8.08
CA LEU A 255 19.62 -3.03 7.89
C LEU A 255 19.66 -3.75 6.55
N THR A 256 20.01 -3.06 5.47
CA THR A 256 20.14 -3.65 4.13
C THR A 256 21.18 -4.77 4.12
N PHE A 257 22.32 -4.56 4.76
CA PHE A 257 23.33 -5.59 4.99
C PHE A 257 22.74 -6.79 5.76
N THR A 258 22.06 -6.53 6.89
CA THR A 258 21.48 -7.57 7.74
C THR A 258 20.43 -8.40 7.00
N LEU A 259 19.54 -7.77 6.24
CA LEU A 259 18.50 -8.46 5.45
C LEU A 259 19.07 -9.33 4.32
N ARG A 260 20.28 -9.02 3.84
CA ARG A 260 20.98 -9.79 2.80
C ARG A 260 21.82 -10.93 3.37
N VAL A 261 22.55 -10.68 4.47
CA VAL A 261 23.51 -11.63 5.06
C VAL A 261 22.88 -12.52 6.13
N HIS A 262 21.94 -12.00 6.91
CA HIS A 262 21.29 -12.68 8.02
C HIS A 262 19.76 -12.61 7.92
N PRO A 263 19.15 -13.20 6.87
CA PRO A 263 17.72 -13.10 6.66
C PRO A 263 16.90 -13.64 7.85
N ASP A 264 17.33 -14.70 8.53
CA ASP A 264 16.51 -15.32 9.60
C ASP A 264 16.62 -14.62 10.97
N ARG A 265 17.45 -13.57 11.09
CA ARG A 265 17.77 -12.92 12.38
C ARG A 265 16.97 -11.64 12.62
N LEU A 266 15.70 -11.82 12.99
CA LEU A 266 14.80 -10.71 13.37
C LEU A 266 15.30 -9.92 14.59
N ASP A 267 16.06 -10.56 15.48
CA ASP A 267 16.67 -9.91 16.64
C ASP A 267 17.69 -8.83 16.23
N TYR A 268 18.42 -9.02 15.14
CA TYR A 268 19.33 -7.99 14.61
C TYR A 268 18.55 -6.82 14.01
N VAL A 269 17.45 -7.09 13.31
CA VAL A 269 16.55 -6.04 12.81
C VAL A 269 15.98 -5.21 13.96
N ASP A 270 15.48 -5.86 15.03
CA ASP A 270 14.93 -5.15 16.19
C ASP A 270 16.00 -4.32 16.92
N GLN A 271 17.24 -4.81 17.00
CA GLN A 271 18.36 -4.06 17.57
C GLN A 271 18.68 -2.78 16.78
N ILE A 272 18.65 -2.84 15.44
CA ILE A 272 18.87 -1.65 14.60
C ILE A 272 17.74 -0.63 14.82
N LEU A 273 16.48 -1.10 14.85
CA LEU A 273 15.33 -0.23 15.13
C LEU A 273 15.44 0.38 16.52
N GLY A 274 15.83 -0.40 17.54
CA GLY A 274 16.06 0.10 18.89
C GLY A 274 17.19 1.14 18.98
N ALA A 275 18.27 0.98 18.21
CA ALA A 275 19.33 1.98 18.09
C ALA A 275 18.81 3.27 17.42
N CYS A 276 17.96 3.14 16.39
CA CYS A 276 17.29 4.26 15.75
C CYS A 276 16.39 5.01 16.74
N VAL A 277 15.55 4.30 17.52
CA VAL A 277 14.70 4.91 18.58
C VAL A 277 15.55 5.69 19.58
N LYS A 278 16.67 5.14 20.05
CA LYS A 278 17.57 5.87 20.96
C LYS A 278 18.06 7.19 20.35
N LYS A 279 18.43 7.18 19.07
CA LYS A 279 18.86 8.42 18.38
C LYS A 279 17.70 9.40 18.20
N LEU A 280 16.50 8.92 17.83
CA LEU A 280 15.31 9.75 17.65
C LEU A 280 14.82 10.36 18.97
N SER A 281 14.88 9.60 20.08
CA SER A 281 14.47 10.07 21.41
C SER A 281 15.28 11.25 21.95
N SER A 282 16.47 11.49 21.39
CA SER A 282 17.30 12.65 21.74
C SER A 282 16.80 13.97 21.14
N GLN A 283 15.81 13.94 20.25
CA GLN A 283 15.28 15.10 19.53
C GLN A 283 13.75 15.19 19.67
N PRO A 284 13.17 16.40 19.88
CA PRO A 284 11.76 16.53 20.20
C PRO A 284 10.80 16.28 19.02
N LYS A 285 11.17 16.62 17.76
CA LYS A 285 10.39 16.30 16.54
C LYS A 285 11.29 16.25 15.29
N LEU A 286 10.98 15.38 14.34
CA LEU A 286 11.75 15.17 13.12
C LEU A 286 11.17 15.99 11.96
N GLU A 287 11.79 17.13 11.63
CA GLU A 287 11.32 18.04 10.57
C GLU A 287 12.06 17.88 9.22
N ASP A 288 13.21 17.21 9.20
CA ASP A 288 13.99 17.03 7.97
C ASP A 288 13.36 15.98 7.05
N ALA A 289 12.75 16.44 5.95
CA ALA A 289 12.13 15.59 4.92
C ALA A 289 13.07 14.49 4.38
N ARG A 290 14.40 14.73 4.34
CA ARG A 290 15.37 13.71 3.92
C ARG A 290 15.52 12.63 4.97
N ALA A 291 15.53 12.99 6.25
CA ALA A 291 15.55 12.03 7.36
C ALA A 291 14.26 11.19 7.36
N THR A 292 13.10 11.83 7.17
CA THR A 292 11.80 11.16 7.06
C THR A 292 11.80 10.10 5.96
N LYS A 293 12.30 10.45 4.76
CA LYS A 293 12.43 9.49 3.64
C LYS A 293 13.32 8.30 4.00
N GLN A 294 14.41 8.51 4.75
CA GLN A 294 15.27 7.42 5.20
C GLN A 294 14.57 6.53 6.25
N ILE A 295 13.75 7.08 7.14
CA ILE A 295 12.97 6.27 8.09
C ILE A 295 11.93 5.42 7.35
N VAL A 296 11.25 6.00 6.36
CA VAL A 296 10.32 5.23 5.51
C VAL A 296 11.04 4.06 4.85
N MET A 297 12.24 4.28 4.30
CA MET A 297 13.06 3.18 3.75
C MET A 297 13.45 2.15 4.82
N LEU A 298 13.84 2.59 6.03
CA LEU A 298 14.20 1.73 7.15
C LEU A 298 13.04 0.80 7.57
N LEU A 299 11.81 1.33 7.62
CA LEU A 299 10.62 0.59 8.03
C LEU A 299 10.01 -0.25 6.90
N SER A 300 10.24 0.14 5.63
CA SER A 300 9.73 -0.59 4.46
C SER A 300 10.58 -1.81 4.12
N ALA A 301 11.91 -1.74 4.29
CA ALA A 301 12.81 -2.82 3.89
C ALA A 301 12.49 -4.18 4.56
N PRO A 302 12.16 -4.28 5.86
CA PRO A 302 11.73 -5.54 6.47
C PRO A 302 10.39 -6.04 5.91
N LEU A 303 9.45 -5.13 5.60
CA LEU A 303 8.14 -5.49 5.06
C LEU A 303 8.22 -6.07 3.64
N GLU A 304 9.24 -5.69 2.87
CA GLU A 304 9.49 -6.22 1.52
C GLU A 304 10.20 -7.57 1.55
N LYS A 305 11.10 -7.79 2.51
CA LYS A 305 11.93 -9.00 2.58
C LYS A 305 11.22 -10.20 3.23
N TYR A 306 10.39 -9.93 4.23
CA TYR A 306 9.66 -10.96 4.99
C TYR A 306 8.19 -11.02 4.59
N ASN A 307 7.48 -12.09 5.00
CA ASN A 307 6.02 -12.15 4.90
C ASN A 307 5.42 -11.08 5.83
N GLY A 308 5.04 -9.94 5.25
CA GLY A 308 5.11 -8.59 5.85
C GLY A 308 4.41 -8.32 7.18
N ILE A 309 3.41 -9.10 7.60
CA ILE A 309 2.70 -8.87 8.87
C ILE A 309 3.50 -9.33 10.08
N VAL A 310 4.13 -10.50 10.00
CA VAL A 310 4.73 -11.10 11.19
C VAL A 310 5.89 -10.24 11.66
N THR A 311 6.64 -9.65 10.74
CA THR A 311 7.76 -8.76 11.06
C THR A 311 7.33 -7.50 11.80
N ALA A 312 6.40 -6.71 11.26
CA ALA A 312 5.99 -5.46 11.91
C ALA A 312 5.25 -5.69 13.23
N LEU A 313 4.50 -6.80 13.35
CA LEU A 313 3.77 -7.13 14.57
C LEU A 313 4.65 -7.80 15.65
N THR A 314 5.79 -8.40 15.30
CA THR A 314 6.68 -9.06 16.27
C THR A 314 7.84 -8.18 16.74
N LEU A 315 8.26 -7.20 15.95
CA LEU A 315 9.39 -6.33 16.28
C LEU A 315 8.97 -5.27 17.31
N SER A 316 9.50 -5.39 18.53
CA SER A 316 9.12 -4.55 19.67
C SER A 316 9.43 -3.07 19.47
N ASN A 317 10.47 -2.74 18.70
CA ASN A 317 10.87 -1.36 18.44
C ASN A 317 10.24 -0.77 17.17
N TYR A 318 9.53 -1.56 16.35
CA TYR A 318 8.88 -1.04 15.14
C TYR A 318 7.79 0.01 15.48
N PRO A 319 6.82 -0.26 16.38
CA PRO A 319 5.83 0.75 16.78
C PRO A 319 6.49 2.00 17.38
N ARG A 320 7.58 1.82 18.15
CA ARG A 320 8.31 2.92 18.78
C ARG A 320 8.96 3.87 17.78
N VAL A 321 9.40 3.37 16.63
CA VAL A 321 9.91 4.25 15.56
C VAL A 321 8.75 5.04 14.93
N MET A 322 7.60 4.40 14.72
CA MET A 322 6.39 5.07 14.21
C MET A 322 5.90 6.20 15.13
N ASP A 323 6.00 6.03 16.45
CA ASP A 323 5.60 7.07 17.42
C ASP A 323 6.40 8.38 17.30
N HIS A 324 7.57 8.35 16.65
CA HIS A 324 8.38 9.55 16.37
C HIS A 324 8.08 10.21 15.02
N LEU A 325 7.21 9.62 14.19
CA LEU A 325 6.83 10.15 12.89
C LEU A 325 5.69 11.17 13.01
N ASP A 326 5.66 12.13 12.09
CA ASP A 326 4.53 13.03 11.89
C ASP A 326 3.33 12.29 11.27
N ASN A 327 2.15 12.90 11.34
CA ASN A 327 0.90 12.28 10.91
C ASN A 327 0.91 11.92 9.41
N ALA A 328 1.49 12.76 8.56
CA ALA A 328 1.55 12.50 7.12
C ALA A 328 2.43 11.27 6.83
N THR A 329 3.60 11.18 7.44
CA THR A 329 4.48 10.01 7.25
C THR A 329 3.91 8.74 7.86
N ASN A 330 3.22 8.84 9.01
CA ASN A 330 2.52 7.71 9.60
C ASN A 330 1.45 7.15 8.67
N LYS A 331 0.68 8.00 7.97
CA LYS A 331 -0.27 7.55 6.94
C LYS A 331 0.42 6.84 5.77
N VAL A 332 1.52 7.40 5.26
CA VAL A 332 2.31 6.76 4.19
C VAL A 332 2.77 5.37 4.62
N MET A 333 3.32 5.25 5.83
CA MET A 333 3.77 3.96 6.34
C MET A 333 2.61 2.98 6.60
N ALA A 334 1.48 3.46 7.10
CA ALA A 334 0.28 2.63 7.25
C ALA A 334 -0.20 2.06 5.91
N MET A 335 -0.16 2.86 4.84
CA MET A 335 -0.47 2.40 3.48
C MET A 335 0.53 1.36 2.98
N VAL A 336 1.83 1.53 3.23
CA VAL A 336 2.88 0.54 2.90
C VAL A 336 2.64 -0.78 3.63
N ILE A 337 2.25 -0.72 4.91
CA ILE A 337 1.88 -1.92 5.68
C ILE A 337 0.70 -2.62 5.00
N ILE A 338 -0.42 -1.93 4.75
CA ILE A 338 -1.60 -2.50 4.09
C ILE A 338 -1.23 -3.13 2.74
N GLN A 339 -0.45 -2.44 1.91
CA GLN A 339 -0.02 -2.95 0.60
C GLN A 339 0.83 -4.21 0.72
N SER A 340 1.73 -4.29 1.71
CA SER A 340 2.52 -5.50 1.97
C SER A 340 1.64 -6.68 2.39
N ILE A 341 0.59 -6.44 3.19
CA ILE A 341 -0.40 -7.45 3.59
C ILE A 341 -1.12 -8.00 2.36
N MET A 342 -1.62 -7.11 1.51
CA MET A 342 -2.33 -7.48 0.29
C MET A 342 -1.42 -8.26 -0.68
N LYS A 343 -0.19 -7.78 -0.90
CA LYS A 343 0.76 -8.40 -1.83
C LYS A 343 1.11 -9.84 -1.43
N ASN A 344 1.18 -10.11 -0.13
CA ASN A 344 1.57 -11.41 0.41
C ASN A 344 0.37 -12.32 0.75
N ASN A 345 -0.88 -11.88 0.52
CA ASN A 345 -2.11 -12.57 0.94
C ASN A 345 -2.06 -13.07 2.40
N SER A 346 -1.44 -12.29 3.28
CA SER A 346 -1.19 -12.70 4.66
C SER A 346 -2.45 -12.46 5.51
N CYS A 347 -3.11 -13.52 5.93
CA CYS A 347 -4.29 -13.43 6.80
C CYS A 347 -3.89 -13.15 8.26
N ILE A 348 -4.64 -12.28 8.93
CA ILE A 348 -4.47 -11.99 10.36
C ILE A 348 -5.57 -12.72 11.11
N SER A 349 -5.17 -13.70 11.92
CA SER A 349 -6.08 -14.68 12.51
C SER A 349 -6.30 -14.54 14.01
N THR A 350 -5.80 -13.51 14.68
CA THR A 350 -5.97 -13.39 16.15
C THR A 350 -6.30 -11.95 16.54
N ALA A 351 -7.20 -11.76 17.51
CA ALA A 351 -7.63 -10.43 17.95
C ALA A 351 -6.45 -9.55 18.42
N ASP A 352 -5.47 -10.11 19.15
CA ASP A 352 -4.30 -9.37 19.64
C ASP A 352 -3.47 -8.76 18.50
N LYS A 353 -3.28 -9.53 17.41
CA LYS A 353 -2.56 -9.05 16.22
C LYS A 353 -3.34 -7.96 15.49
N VAL A 354 -4.67 -8.04 15.51
CA VAL A 354 -5.54 -7.00 14.95
C VAL A 354 -5.40 -5.72 15.76
N ASP A 355 -5.40 -5.79 17.09
CA ASP A 355 -5.20 -4.61 17.94
C ASP A 355 -3.86 -3.93 17.66
N VAL A 356 -2.77 -4.69 17.60
CA VAL A 356 -1.44 -4.14 17.28
C VAL A 356 -1.41 -3.52 15.89
N LEU A 357 -2.01 -4.17 14.88
CA LEU A 357 -2.08 -3.60 13.54
C LEU A 357 -2.86 -2.29 13.51
N PHE A 358 -4.02 -2.24 14.15
CA PHE A 358 -4.89 -1.07 14.14
C PHE A 358 -4.27 0.12 14.87
N GLU A 359 -3.42 -0.12 15.87
CA GLU A 359 -2.58 0.93 16.46
C GLU A 359 -1.50 1.44 15.50
N LEU A 360 -0.88 0.57 14.69
CA LEU A 360 0.09 0.98 13.67
C LEU A 360 -0.56 1.80 12.53
N ILE A 361 -1.80 1.47 12.16
CA ILE A 361 -2.53 2.18 11.10
C ILE A 361 -3.52 3.22 11.65
N LYS A 362 -3.39 3.63 12.91
CA LYS A 362 -4.32 4.55 13.59
C LYS A 362 -4.55 5.85 12.82
N GLY A 363 -3.54 6.36 12.11
CA GLY A 363 -3.67 7.58 11.28
C GLY A 363 -4.60 7.44 10.06
N LEU A 364 -4.91 6.21 9.63
CA LEU A 364 -5.89 5.92 8.58
C LEU A 364 -7.28 5.57 9.13
N ILE A 365 -7.39 5.37 10.44
CA ILE A 365 -8.63 4.91 11.09
C ILE A 365 -9.26 6.00 11.95
N LYS A 366 -8.45 6.80 12.65
CA LYS A 366 -8.90 7.87 13.53
C LYS A 366 -8.53 9.23 12.96
N ASP A 367 -9.45 10.18 13.09
CA ASP A 367 -9.15 11.58 12.82
C ASP A 367 -8.22 12.10 13.92
N LEU A 368 -6.98 12.42 13.54
CA LEU A 368 -6.00 13.03 14.43
C LEU A 368 -6.27 14.53 14.49
N GLU A 369 -6.27 15.12 15.70
CA GLU A 369 -6.82 16.45 16.04
C GLU A 369 -6.18 17.68 15.34
N GLU A 370 -5.40 17.52 14.27
CA GLU A 370 -4.60 18.60 13.68
C GLU A 370 -4.81 18.87 12.18
N VAL A 371 -5.70 18.18 11.46
CA VAL A 371 -5.91 18.43 10.03
C VAL A 371 -7.26 19.07 9.77
N SER A 372 -7.27 20.32 9.29
CA SER A 372 -8.47 20.96 8.74
C SER A 372 -8.99 20.14 7.56
N VAL A 373 -10.25 19.71 7.65
CA VAL A 373 -10.95 18.89 6.65
C VAL A 373 -10.92 19.50 5.24
N ASP A 374 -10.76 20.82 5.14
CA ASP A 374 -10.74 21.58 3.88
C ASP A 374 -9.46 21.46 3.04
N GLU A 375 -8.39 20.81 3.54
CA GLU A 375 -7.11 20.66 2.81
C GLU A 375 -6.81 19.23 2.31
N LEU A 376 -7.72 18.26 2.55
CA LEU A 376 -7.52 16.88 2.11
C LEU A 376 -8.08 16.68 0.70
N ASP A 377 -7.26 16.13 -0.20
CA ASP A 377 -7.73 15.65 -1.49
C ASP A 377 -8.74 14.52 -1.26
N GLU A 378 -9.98 14.73 -1.73
CA GLU A 378 -11.05 13.74 -1.57
C GLU A 378 -10.73 12.42 -2.26
N GLU A 379 -10.00 12.44 -3.38
CA GLU A 379 -9.63 11.22 -4.10
C GLU A 379 -8.62 10.42 -3.29
N ASP A 380 -7.55 11.06 -2.80
CA ASP A 380 -6.55 10.43 -1.94
C ASP A 380 -7.20 9.86 -0.66
N PHE A 381 -8.10 10.61 -0.02
CA PHE A 381 -8.82 10.12 1.15
C PHE A 381 -9.67 8.87 0.84
N LYS A 382 -10.38 8.87 -0.30
CA LYS A 382 -11.16 7.70 -0.74
C LYS A 382 -10.24 6.51 -1.02
N GLU A 383 -9.07 6.70 -1.62
CA GLU A 383 -8.09 5.63 -1.85
C GLU A 383 -7.53 5.05 -0.54
N GLU A 384 -7.19 5.92 0.42
CA GLU A 384 -6.80 5.53 1.79
C GLU A 384 -7.89 4.65 2.43
N GLN A 385 -9.14 5.12 2.44
CA GLN A 385 -10.25 4.40 3.07
C GLN A 385 -10.62 3.10 2.35
N ASN A 386 -10.55 3.07 1.02
CA ASN A 386 -10.74 1.84 0.25
C ASN A 386 -9.65 0.81 0.56
N SER A 387 -8.44 1.24 0.88
CA SER A 387 -7.35 0.34 1.27
C SER A 387 -7.59 -0.27 2.66
N VAL A 388 -8.11 0.52 3.61
CA VAL A 388 -8.58 0.01 4.91
C VAL A 388 -9.75 -0.97 4.73
N ALA A 389 -10.71 -0.66 3.85
CA ALA A 389 -11.82 -1.57 3.54
C ALA A 389 -11.33 -2.93 3.00
N ARG A 390 -10.33 -2.92 2.11
CA ARG A 390 -9.69 -4.15 1.62
C ARG A 390 -8.97 -4.91 2.72
N LEU A 391 -8.28 -4.21 3.64
CA LEU A 391 -7.61 -4.83 4.78
C LEU A 391 -8.59 -5.63 5.64
N LEU A 392 -9.80 -5.15 5.85
CA LEU A 392 -10.81 -5.84 6.65
C LEU A 392 -11.15 -7.24 6.13
N HIS A 393 -11.04 -7.46 4.81
CA HIS A 393 -11.24 -8.78 4.20
C HIS A 393 -10.07 -9.75 4.40
N MET A 394 -8.90 -9.25 4.85
CA MET A 394 -7.74 -10.09 5.21
C MET A 394 -7.73 -10.52 6.68
N LEU A 395 -8.72 -10.08 7.46
CA LEU A 395 -8.91 -10.49 8.85
C LEU A 395 -9.84 -11.69 8.86
N HIS A 396 -9.29 -12.89 9.09
CA HIS A 396 -10.04 -14.14 9.03
C HIS A 396 -9.46 -15.18 9.98
N ASN A 397 -10.34 -15.90 10.66
CA ASN A 397 -10.03 -17.10 11.41
C ASN A 397 -11.13 -18.14 11.14
N ASP A 398 -10.74 -19.41 11.04
CA ASP A 398 -11.65 -20.54 10.83
C ASP A 398 -12.44 -20.89 12.11
N ASP A 399 -11.94 -20.54 13.29
CA ASP A 399 -12.65 -20.67 14.56
C ASP A 399 -13.68 -19.55 14.73
N PRO A 400 -14.99 -19.87 14.85
CA PRO A 400 -16.04 -18.85 14.97
C PRO A 400 -15.90 -17.95 16.21
N GLY A 401 -15.40 -18.50 17.32
CA GLY A 401 -15.20 -17.75 18.56
C GLY A 401 -14.11 -16.69 18.42
N GLU A 402 -12.96 -17.06 17.86
CA GLU A 402 -11.87 -16.13 17.59
C GLU A 402 -12.23 -15.13 16.49
N MET A 403 -12.97 -15.55 15.46
CA MET A 403 -13.46 -14.63 14.43
C MET A 403 -14.41 -13.56 15.02
N LEU A 404 -15.27 -13.94 15.98
CA LEU A 404 -16.09 -12.97 16.70
C LEU A 404 -15.24 -11.98 17.50
N LYS A 405 -14.17 -12.43 18.17
CA LYS A 405 -13.25 -11.52 18.88
C LYS A 405 -12.57 -10.55 17.92
N ILE A 406 -12.15 -11.02 16.74
CA ILE A 406 -11.60 -10.16 15.68
C ILE A 406 -12.62 -9.08 15.29
N ILE A 407 -13.87 -9.46 15.02
CA ILE A 407 -14.95 -8.51 14.67
C ILE A 407 -15.15 -7.49 15.79
N CYS A 408 -15.16 -7.91 17.05
CA CYS A 408 -15.29 -7.02 18.21
C CYS A 408 -14.10 -6.06 18.33
N ALA A 409 -12.87 -6.53 18.12
CA ALA A 409 -11.67 -5.71 18.13
C ALA A 409 -11.71 -4.65 17.02
N VAL A 410 -12.01 -5.05 15.78
CA VAL A 410 -12.16 -4.12 14.65
C VAL A 410 -13.23 -3.08 14.95
N LYS A 411 -14.41 -3.51 15.40
CA LYS A 411 -15.51 -2.63 15.77
C LYS A 411 -15.08 -1.54 16.74
N LYS A 412 -14.35 -1.91 17.80
CA LYS A 412 -13.84 -0.97 18.80
C LYS A 412 -12.98 0.13 18.16
N HIS A 413 -12.14 -0.22 17.20
CA HIS A 413 -11.26 0.76 16.54
C HIS A 413 -11.98 1.64 15.52
N ILE A 414 -12.81 1.06 14.65
CA ILE A 414 -13.45 1.83 13.56
C ILE A 414 -14.51 2.81 14.08
N LEU A 415 -15.19 2.48 15.18
CA LEU A 415 -16.20 3.36 15.78
C LEU A 415 -15.60 4.63 16.39
N CYS A 416 -14.30 4.64 16.67
CA CYS A 416 -13.57 5.85 17.06
C CYS A 416 -13.13 6.71 15.87
N GLY A 417 -13.43 6.29 14.64
CA GLY A 417 -12.80 6.83 13.43
C GLY A 417 -13.34 8.15 12.89
N GLY A 418 -14.55 8.54 13.30
CA GLY A 418 -15.23 9.73 12.81
C GLY A 418 -16.17 9.48 11.62
N PRO A 419 -17.12 10.38 11.36
CA PRO A 419 -18.26 10.15 10.46
C PRO A 419 -17.85 9.95 8.99
N ASN A 420 -16.74 10.56 8.54
CA ASN A 420 -16.31 10.49 7.14
C ASN A 420 -15.72 9.11 6.76
N ARG A 421 -15.24 8.33 7.74
CA ARG A 421 -14.59 7.03 7.52
C ARG A 421 -15.55 5.84 7.64
N LEU A 422 -16.61 5.99 8.44
CA LEU A 422 -17.59 4.94 8.69
C LEU A 422 -18.25 4.39 7.40
N PRO A 423 -18.61 5.20 6.38
CA PRO A 423 -19.18 4.70 5.13
C PRO A 423 -18.30 3.69 4.38
N PHE A 424 -16.99 3.73 4.58
CA PHE A 424 -16.04 2.84 3.91
C PHE A 424 -15.71 1.60 4.74
N THR A 425 -15.65 1.75 6.06
CA THR A 425 -15.15 0.72 6.97
C THR A 425 -16.26 -0.14 7.60
N VAL A 426 -17.46 0.41 7.78
CA VAL A 426 -18.60 -0.33 8.35
C VAL A 426 -19.13 -1.42 7.40
N PRO A 427 -19.39 -1.15 6.10
CA PRO A 427 -19.90 -2.18 5.19
C PRO A 427 -19.04 -3.46 5.13
N PRO A 428 -17.72 -3.42 4.90
CA PRO A 428 -16.91 -4.64 4.85
C PRO A 428 -16.89 -5.41 6.18
N LEU A 429 -16.95 -4.73 7.33
CA LEU A 429 -17.08 -5.40 8.62
C LEU A 429 -18.44 -6.10 8.77
N ILE A 430 -19.53 -5.47 8.33
CA ILE A 430 -20.86 -6.08 8.32
C ILE A 430 -20.85 -7.34 7.45
N PHE A 431 -20.31 -7.28 6.23
CA PHE A 431 -20.23 -8.47 5.37
C PHE A 431 -19.34 -9.57 5.96
N SER A 432 -18.27 -9.22 6.66
CA SER A 432 -17.45 -10.19 7.40
C SER A 432 -18.25 -10.89 8.51
N ALA A 433 -19.05 -10.14 9.27
CA ALA A 433 -19.92 -10.68 10.30
C ALA A 433 -21.10 -11.51 9.73
N LEU A 434 -21.66 -11.12 8.59
CA LEU A 434 -22.67 -11.90 7.87
C LEU A 434 -22.11 -13.23 7.35
N ASN A 435 -20.85 -13.25 6.90
CA ASN A 435 -20.18 -14.49 6.51
C ASN A 435 -20.01 -15.42 7.71
N LEU A 436 -19.67 -14.89 8.90
CA LEU A 436 -19.60 -15.68 10.13
C LEU A 436 -20.97 -16.28 10.49
N ILE A 437 -22.06 -15.52 10.36
CA ILE A 437 -23.43 -16.04 10.57
C ILE A 437 -23.71 -17.23 9.64
N ARG A 438 -23.40 -17.10 8.35
CA ARG A 438 -23.59 -18.19 7.37
C ARG A 438 -22.74 -19.42 7.70
N GLN A 439 -21.54 -19.23 8.23
CA GLN A 439 -20.70 -20.34 8.67
C GLN A 439 -21.31 -21.09 9.87
N LEU A 440 -21.85 -20.37 10.85
CA LEU A 440 -22.52 -20.96 12.01
C LEU A 440 -23.75 -21.78 11.58
N GLN A 441 -24.58 -21.26 10.68
CA GLN A 441 -25.75 -21.96 10.15
C GLN A 441 -25.39 -23.30 9.46
N ASN A 442 -24.31 -23.31 8.69
CA ASN A 442 -23.87 -24.53 8.00
C ASN A 442 -23.33 -25.59 8.98
N GLN A 443 -22.82 -25.18 10.14
CA GLN A 443 -22.31 -26.09 11.17
C GLN A 443 -23.43 -26.66 12.04
N ASP A 444 -24.47 -25.87 12.35
CA ASP A 444 -25.67 -26.33 13.07
C ASP A 444 -26.48 -27.38 12.27
N GLY A 445 -26.32 -27.43 10.95
CA GLY A 445 -26.92 -28.45 10.08
C GLY A 445 -26.39 -29.88 10.27
N ASP A 446 -25.24 -30.06 10.95
CA ASP A 446 -24.58 -31.37 11.12
C ASP A 446 -24.66 -31.93 12.56
N VAL A 447 -25.35 -31.23 13.48
CA VAL A 447 -25.54 -31.68 14.87
C VAL A 447 -27.02 -31.81 15.19
N VAL A 448 -27.55 -33.02 15.01
CA VAL A 448 -28.81 -33.43 15.63
C VAL A 448 -28.63 -33.42 17.15
N GLY A 449 -29.24 -32.44 17.82
CA GLY A 449 -29.46 -32.46 19.27
C GLY A 449 -28.90 -31.25 20.01
N GLU A 450 -29.66 -30.16 20.07
CA GLU A 450 -29.55 -29.20 21.16
C GLU A 450 -29.96 -29.89 22.47
N GLU A 451 -29.05 -30.64 23.10
CA GLU A 451 -29.11 -30.81 24.54
C GLU A 451 -28.60 -29.53 25.18
N GLN A 452 -29.53 -28.83 25.82
CA GLN A 452 -29.32 -27.78 26.81
C GLN A 452 -28.31 -28.26 27.86
N HIS A 453 -27.01 -28.10 27.60
CA HIS A 453 -26.01 -28.11 28.66
C HIS A 453 -25.98 -26.70 29.25
N GLU A 454 -26.54 -26.58 30.46
CA GLU A 454 -26.24 -25.48 31.38
C GLU A 454 -24.73 -25.48 31.64
N VAL A 455 -23.98 -24.70 30.86
CA VAL A 455 -22.58 -24.38 31.13
C VAL A 455 -22.56 -23.00 31.79
N GLY A 456 -21.94 -22.91 32.97
CA GLY A 456 -22.02 -21.74 33.83
C GLY A 456 -21.66 -20.40 33.17
N ASP A 457 -22.19 -19.32 33.75
CA ASP A 457 -22.21 -17.92 33.30
C ASP A 457 -20.93 -17.34 32.65
N GLU A 458 -19.75 -17.92 32.89
CA GLU A 458 -18.47 -17.44 32.31
C GLU A 458 -18.18 -18.01 30.90
N ALA A 459 -18.81 -19.14 30.50
CA ALA A 459 -18.60 -19.74 29.18
C ALA A 459 -19.54 -19.20 28.09
N GLU A 460 -20.71 -18.66 28.47
CA GLU A 460 -21.69 -18.07 27.55
C GLU A 460 -21.17 -16.79 26.87
N GLU A 461 -20.24 -16.05 27.50
CA GLU A 461 -19.66 -14.84 26.90
C GLU A 461 -18.79 -15.15 25.65
N MET A 462 -18.34 -16.39 25.50
CA MET A 462 -17.32 -16.77 24.51
C MET A 462 -17.87 -17.51 23.28
N HIS A 463 -19.12 -17.98 23.31
CA HIS A 463 -19.74 -18.64 22.16
C HIS A 463 -20.27 -17.61 21.14
N ALA A 464 -19.91 -17.80 19.88
CA ALA A 464 -20.43 -17.00 18.78
C ALA A 464 -21.84 -17.47 18.42
N THR A 465 -22.86 -16.73 18.86
CA THR A 465 -24.26 -16.99 18.49
C THR A 465 -24.75 -15.99 17.44
N PRO A 466 -25.60 -16.41 16.49
CA PRO A 466 -26.15 -15.48 15.48
C PRO A 466 -26.83 -14.26 16.10
N LYS A 467 -27.58 -14.41 17.19
CA LYS A 467 -28.24 -13.31 17.91
C LYS A 467 -27.24 -12.25 18.40
N LYS A 468 -26.11 -12.66 18.98
CA LYS A 468 -25.06 -11.74 19.44
C LYS A 468 -24.41 -11.01 18.27
N ILE A 469 -24.19 -11.70 17.16
CA ILE A 469 -23.65 -11.07 15.94
C ILE A 469 -24.65 -10.05 15.38
N PHE A 470 -25.94 -10.35 15.34
CA PHE A 470 -26.97 -9.38 14.90
C PHE A 470 -27.07 -8.15 15.81
N GLN A 471 -26.90 -8.31 17.13
CA GLN A 471 -26.79 -7.15 18.04
C GLN A 471 -25.58 -6.28 17.72
N ILE A 472 -24.44 -6.90 17.39
CA ILE A 472 -23.24 -6.18 16.96
C ILE A 472 -23.49 -5.43 15.64
N LEU A 473 -24.14 -6.07 14.67
CA LEU A 473 -24.52 -5.50 13.38
C LEU A 473 -25.44 -4.29 13.55
N ASN A 474 -26.46 -4.38 14.41
CA ASN A 474 -27.34 -3.25 14.70
C ASN A 474 -26.56 -2.05 15.23
N GLN A 475 -25.69 -2.26 16.24
CA GLN A 475 -24.85 -1.19 16.79
C GLN A 475 -23.88 -0.57 15.75
N LEU A 476 -23.40 -1.37 14.78
CA LEU A 476 -22.55 -0.86 13.70
C LEU A 476 -23.33 0.02 12.72
N ILE A 477 -24.56 -0.37 12.36
CA ILE A 477 -25.41 0.41 11.46
C ILE A 477 -25.93 1.66 12.17
N GLU A 478 -26.29 1.57 13.45
CA GLU A 478 -26.69 2.73 14.26
C GLU A 478 -25.61 3.80 14.31
N ALA A 479 -24.33 3.43 14.31
CA ALA A 479 -23.24 4.40 14.25
C ALA A 479 -23.23 5.22 12.95
N LEU A 480 -23.81 4.71 11.86
CA LEU A 480 -23.98 5.43 10.59
C LEU A 480 -25.06 6.51 10.64
N SER A 481 -25.90 6.55 11.67
CA SER A 481 -26.90 7.63 11.84
C SER A 481 -26.25 9.01 12.00
N SER A 482 -25.02 9.06 12.51
CA SER A 482 -24.20 10.27 12.63
C SER A 482 -23.66 10.79 11.28
N VAL A 483 -23.90 10.05 10.20
CA VAL A 483 -23.32 10.27 8.87
C VAL A 483 -24.42 10.59 7.85
N PRO A 484 -24.22 11.53 6.91
CA PRO A 484 -25.19 11.82 5.86
C PRO A 484 -25.22 10.74 4.75
N ALA A 485 -25.38 9.46 5.12
CA ALA A 485 -25.44 8.31 4.21
C ALA A 485 -26.66 7.39 4.47
N PRO A 486 -27.91 7.92 4.50
CA PRO A 486 -29.09 7.15 4.88
C PRO A 486 -29.40 6.00 3.92
N GLU A 487 -29.11 6.17 2.62
CA GLU A 487 -29.30 5.09 1.64
C GLU A 487 -28.41 3.87 1.90
N LEU A 488 -27.19 4.09 2.40
CA LEU A 488 -26.27 3.01 2.74
C LEU A 488 -26.77 2.25 3.96
N ALA A 489 -27.13 2.97 5.02
CA ALA A 489 -27.68 2.37 6.24
C ALA A 489 -28.95 1.55 5.96
N LEU A 490 -29.86 2.06 5.13
CA LEU A 490 -31.05 1.32 4.71
C LEU A 490 -30.70 0.01 4.00
N ARG A 491 -29.75 0.03 3.05
CA ARG A 491 -29.32 -1.20 2.35
C ARG A 491 -28.72 -2.21 3.33
N LEU A 492 -27.89 -1.76 4.28
CA LEU A 492 -27.29 -2.63 5.28
C LEU A 492 -28.33 -3.26 6.22
N TYR A 493 -29.35 -2.50 6.63
CA TYR A 493 -30.46 -3.06 7.42
C TYR A 493 -31.25 -4.12 6.64
N LEU A 494 -31.53 -3.88 5.35
CA LEU A 494 -32.22 -4.87 4.52
C LEU A 494 -31.40 -6.15 4.33
N GLU A 495 -30.09 -6.05 4.11
CA GLU A 495 -29.19 -7.21 4.02
C GLU A 495 -29.12 -7.98 5.35
N CYS A 496 -29.07 -7.28 6.49
CA CYS A 496 -29.10 -7.93 7.81
C CYS A 496 -30.45 -8.60 8.08
N ALA A 497 -31.55 -8.03 7.59
CA ALA A 497 -32.87 -8.64 7.69
C ALA A 497 -33.00 -9.90 6.84
N GLU A 498 -32.43 -9.93 5.63
CA GLU A 498 -32.38 -11.13 4.78
C GLU A 498 -31.54 -12.23 5.45
N ALA A 499 -30.39 -11.89 6.03
CA ALA A 499 -29.60 -12.87 6.79
C ALA A 499 -30.33 -13.38 8.05
N ALA A 500 -31.06 -12.51 8.76
CA ALA A 500 -31.87 -12.92 9.91
C ALA A 500 -33.06 -13.81 9.50
N ASN A 501 -33.62 -13.57 8.31
CA ASN A 501 -34.62 -14.44 7.70
C ASN A 501 -34.05 -15.84 7.45
N ASP A 502 -32.84 -15.94 6.90
CA ASP A 502 -32.19 -17.24 6.68
C ASP A 502 -31.89 -17.99 7.99
N CYS A 503 -31.80 -17.27 9.13
CA CYS A 503 -31.61 -17.84 10.47
C CYS A 503 -32.93 -18.18 11.19
N ASP A 504 -34.09 -18.01 10.55
CA ASP A 504 -35.41 -18.15 11.17
C ASP A 504 -35.62 -17.25 12.41
N LEU A 505 -34.93 -16.11 12.49
CA LEU A 505 -35.01 -15.17 13.61
C LEU A 505 -36.00 -14.03 13.33
N GLU A 506 -37.30 -14.34 13.40
CA GLU A 506 -38.38 -13.39 13.09
C GLU A 506 -38.26 -12.03 13.83
N PRO A 507 -38.02 -11.99 15.16
CA PRO A 507 -38.00 -10.71 15.89
C PRO A 507 -36.86 -9.79 15.44
N VAL A 508 -35.70 -10.39 15.13
CA VAL A 508 -34.50 -9.67 14.67
C VAL A 508 -34.72 -9.13 13.26
N ALA A 509 -35.26 -9.96 12.37
CA ALA A 509 -35.61 -9.56 11.01
C ALA A 509 -36.64 -8.42 11.00
N TYR A 510 -37.64 -8.46 11.89
CA TYR A 510 -38.67 -7.44 12.01
C TYR A 510 -38.13 -6.11 12.53
N GLU A 511 -37.21 -6.16 13.51
CA GLU A 511 -36.52 -4.99 14.05
C GLU A 511 -35.72 -4.28 12.95
N PHE A 512 -34.89 -5.00 12.19
CA PHE A 512 -34.13 -4.42 11.08
C PHE A 512 -35.02 -3.81 9.99
N PHE A 513 -36.15 -4.45 9.65
CA PHE A 513 -37.13 -3.86 8.73
C PHE A 513 -37.75 -2.58 9.27
N THR A 514 -38.05 -2.56 10.57
CA THR A 514 -38.61 -1.36 11.21
C THR A 514 -37.62 -0.21 11.17
N GLN A 515 -36.33 -0.45 11.44
CA GLN A 515 -35.28 0.56 11.30
C GLN A 515 -35.12 1.04 9.85
N ALA A 516 -35.17 0.13 8.87
CA ALA A 516 -35.14 0.50 7.46
C ALA A 516 -36.32 1.39 7.04
N PHE A 517 -37.52 1.14 7.58
CA PHE A 517 -38.69 2.01 7.35
C PHE A 517 -38.52 3.39 8.01
N ILE A 518 -37.97 3.45 9.22
CA ILE A 518 -37.69 4.74 9.90
C ILE A 518 -36.75 5.59 9.04
N ILE A 519 -35.63 5.03 8.57
CA ILE A 519 -34.68 5.74 7.70
C ILE A 519 -35.35 6.21 6.40
N TYR A 520 -36.19 5.37 5.79
CA TYR A 520 -36.94 5.75 4.60
C TYR A 520 -37.87 6.95 4.84
N GLU A 521 -38.51 7.02 6.01
CA GLU A 521 -39.47 8.05 6.37
C GLU A 521 -38.80 9.37 6.79
N GLU A 522 -37.74 9.28 7.60
CA GLU A 522 -37.16 10.43 8.29
C GLU A 522 -35.96 11.02 7.53
N ASP A 523 -35.11 10.16 6.93
CA ASP A 523 -33.80 10.59 6.42
C ASP A 523 -33.69 10.64 4.90
N ILE A 524 -34.48 9.84 4.16
CA ILE A 524 -34.43 9.81 2.68
C ILE A 524 -35.43 10.82 2.09
N ALA A 525 -34.95 12.04 1.85
CA ALA A 525 -35.75 13.12 1.27
C ALA A 525 -35.74 13.16 -0.28
N ASP A 526 -34.66 12.71 -0.95
CA ASP A 526 -34.56 12.79 -2.40
C ASP A 526 -35.55 11.86 -3.10
N SER A 527 -36.29 12.39 -4.09
CA SER A 527 -37.35 11.64 -4.76
C SER A 527 -36.85 10.43 -5.54
N LYS A 528 -35.63 10.45 -6.09
CA LYS A 528 -35.09 9.28 -6.81
C LYS A 528 -34.55 8.24 -5.82
N ALA A 529 -33.92 8.70 -4.74
CA ALA A 529 -33.47 7.85 -3.64
C ALA A 529 -34.65 7.12 -2.98
N GLN A 530 -35.77 7.82 -2.71
CA GLN A 530 -37.00 7.21 -2.20
C GLN A 530 -37.53 6.10 -3.11
N VAL A 531 -37.56 6.35 -4.43
CA VAL A 531 -37.97 5.33 -5.41
C VAL A 531 -37.06 4.11 -5.35
N THR A 532 -35.75 4.31 -5.28
CA THR A 532 -34.80 3.20 -5.18
C THR A 532 -34.98 2.42 -3.88
N ALA A 533 -35.05 3.12 -2.75
CA ALA A 533 -35.22 2.56 -1.43
C ALA A 533 -36.51 1.74 -1.31
N ILE A 534 -37.65 2.25 -1.79
CA ILE A 534 -38.92 1.51 -1.70
C ILE A 534 -38.92 0.26 -2.57
N HIS A 535 -38.27 0.28 -3.75
CA HIS A 535 -38.13 -0.93 -4.57
C HIS A 535 -37.23 -1.97 -3.90
N LEU A 536 -36.18 -1.55 -3.21
CA LEU A 536 -35.34 -2.44 -2.41
C LEU A 536 -36.14 -3.05 -1.26
N ILE A 537 -36.88 -2.24 -0.49
CA ILE A 537 -37.76 -2.73 0.59
C ILE A 537 -38.76 -3.77 0.06
N ILE A 538 -39.44 -3.48 -1.06
CA ILE A 538 -40.40 -4.41 -1.69
C ILE A 538 -39.68 -5.70 -2.12
N GLY A 539 -38.52 -5.58 -2.76
CA GLY A 539 -37.74 -6.72 -3.25
C GLY A 539 -37.26 -7.63 -2.12
N THR A 540 -36.73 -7.06 -1.03
CA THR A 540 -36.31 -7.82 0.15
C THR A 540 -37.51 -8.46 0.84
N LEU A 541 -38.58 -7.70 1.11
CA LEU A 541 -39.79 -8.22 1.77
C LEU A 541 -40.48 -9.34 0.96
N GLN A 542 -40.36 -9.31 -0.37
CA GLN A 542 -40.85 -10.40 -1.23
C GLN A 542 -40.15 -11.73 -0.94
N ARG A 543 -38.85 -11.70 -0.63
CA ARG A 543 -38.04 -12.91 -0.40
C ARG A 543 -38.16 -13.46 1.02
N MET A 544 -38.71 -12.69 1.94
CA MET A 544 -38.81 -13.09 3.34
C MET A 544 -39.97 -14.03 3.60
N ASN A 545 -39.66 -15.15 4.23
CA ASN A 545 -40.57 -16.22 4.64
C ASN A 545 -40.67 -16.36 6.16
N VAL A 546 -39.76 -15.75 6.93
CA VAL A 546 -39.72 -15.86 8.40
C VAL A 546 -40.89 -15.18 9.12
N PHE A 547 -41.56 -14.22 8.48
CA PHE A 547 -42.61 -13.44 9.12
C PHE A 547 -43.94 -14.18 9.24
N GLY A 548 -44.49 -14.18 10.44
CA GLY A 548 -45.88 -14.55 10.69
C GLY A 548 -46.86 -13.60 9.99
N VAL A 549 -48.12 -14.05 9.89
CA VAL A 549 -49.17 -13.36 9.12
C VAL A 549 -49.37 -11.91 9.56
N GLU A 550 -49.38 -11.63 10.87
CA GLU A 550 -49.62 -10.28 11.41
C GLU A 550 -48.47 -9.31 11.10
N ASN A 551 -47.24 -9.74 11.37
CA ASN A 551 -46.05 -8.95 11.11
C ASN A 551 -45.89 -8.67 9.62
N ARG A 552 -46.09 -9.69 8.78
CA ARG A 552 -46.04 -9.54 7.32
C ARG A 552 -47.15 -8.62 6.79
N ASP A 553 -48.38 -8.73 7.29
CA ASP A 553 -49.48 -7.85 6.90
C ASP A 553 -49.16 -6.39 7.23
N THR A 554 -48.58 -6.15 8.41
CA THR A 554 -48.15 -4.82 8.86
C THR A 554 -47.08 -4.21 7.94
N LEU A 555 -46.02 -4.97 7.64
CA LEU A 555 -44.91 -4.50 6.79
C LEU A 555 -45.36 -4.28 5.34
N THR A 556 -46.17 -5.17 4.78
CA THR A 556 -46.71 -5.03 3.41
C THR A 556 -47.69 -3.86 3.30
N HIS A 557 -48.51 -3.61 4.33
CA HIS A 557 -49.38 -2.43 4.40
C HIS A 557 -48.56 -1.13 4.44
N LYS A 558 -47.49 -1.07 5.23
CA LYS A 558 -46.56 0.08 5.23
C LYS A 558 -45.92 0.30 3.86
N ALA A 559 -45.32 -0.74 3.27
CA ALA A 559 -44.68 -0.67 1.95
C ALA A 559 -45.62 -0.18 0.85
N THR A 560 -46.83 -0.75 0.77
CA THR A 560 -47.88 -0.31 -0.17
C THR A 560 -48.34 1.12 0.09
N GLY A 561 -48.43 1.52 1.36
CA GLY A 561 -48.70 2.89 1.78
C GLY A 561 -47.66 3.87 1.26
N TYR A 562 -46.37 3.56 1.41
CA TYR A 562 -45.26 4.41 0.95
C TYR A 562 -45.13 4.48 -0.57
N SER A 563 -45.29 3.34 -1.27
CA SER A 563 -45.33 3.33 -2.74
C SER A 563 -46.38 4.27 -3.29
N ALA A 564 -47.51 4.39 -2.60
CA ALA A 564 -48.59 5.27 -3.00
C ALA A 564 -48.46 6.72 -2.51
N LYS A 565 -47.40 7.07 -1.76
CA LYS A 565 -47.10 8.44 -1.35
C LYS A 565 -45.97 9.09 -2.15
N LEU A 566 -45.34 8.34 -3.08
CA LEU A 566 -44.31 8.88 -3.97
C LEU A 566 -44.81 10.09 -4.76
N LEU A 567 -43.92 11.09 -4.92
CA LEU A 567 -44.26 12.39 -5.49
C LEU A 567 -44.65 12.31 -6.97
N LYS A 568 -43.89 11.56 -7.77
CA LYS A 568 -44.08 11.45 -9.22
C LYS A 568 -45.04 10.31 -9.56
N LYS A 569 -46.07 10.61 -10.36
CA LYS A 569 -47.08 9.63 -10.78
C LYS A 569 -46.51 8.39 -11.49
N PRO A 570 -45.54 8.51 -12.42
CA PRO A 570 -44.95 7.31 -13.02
C PRO A 570 -44.27 6.40 -12.00
N ASP A 571 -43.50 6.98 -11.08
CA ASP A 571 -42.77 6.21 -10.07
C ASP A 571 -43.73 5.61 -9.03
N GLN A 572 -44.76 6.36 -8.63
CA GLN A 572 -45.87 5.89 -7.80
C GLN A 572 -46.57 4.68 -8.45
N CYS A 573 -46.85 4.75 -9.75
CA CYS A 573 -47.47 3.65 -10.50
C CYS A 573 -46.61 2.39 -10.46
N ARG A 574 -45.30 2.53 -10.73
CA ARG A 574 -44.34 1.42 -10.75
C ARG A 574 -44.18 0.75 -9.39
N ALA A 575 -44.02 1.54 -8.33
CA ALA A 575 -43.91 1.01 -6.98
C ALA A 575 -45.21 0.31 -6.52
N VAL A 576 -46.38 0.86 -6.87
CA VAL A 576 -47.69 0.28 -6.49
C VAL A 576 -47.96 -1.04 -7.20
N TYR A 577 -47.69 -1.16 -8.52
CA TYR A 577 -47.81 -2.47 -9.15
C TYR A 577 -46.70 -3.41 -8.69
N ALA A 578 -45.51 -2.94 -8.32
CA ALA A 578 -44.45 -3.80 -7.78
C ALA A 578 -44.89 -4.45 -6.47
N CYS A 579 -45.60 -3.73 -5.61
CA CYS A 579 -46.20 -4.26 -4.39
C CYS A 579 -47.17 -5.45 -4.63
N SER A 580 -47.70 -5.64 -5.84
CA SER A 580 -48.53 -6.82 -6.11
C SER A 580 -47.76 -8.13 -5.89
N HIS A 581 -46.44 -8.13 -6.09
CA HIS A 581 -45.58 -9.29 -5.88
C HIS A 581 -45.43 -9.67 -4.40
N LEU A 582 -45.77 -8.77 -3.46
CA LEU A 582 -45.77 -9.09 -2.02
C LEU A 582 -46.92 -10.03 -1.63
N PHE A 583 -47.98 -10.05 -2.44
CA PHE A 583 -49.21 -10.83 -2.22
C PHE A 583 -49.27 -12.09 -3.09
N TRP A 584 -48.24 -12.35 -3.88
CA TRP A 584 -48.19 -13.47 -4.80
C TRP A 584 -46.77 -14.00 -4.97
N VAL A 585 -46.44 -15.03 -4.20
CA VAL A 585 -45.13 -15.70 -4.19
C VAL A 585 -45.26 -17.06 -4.87
N ASP A 586 -44.34 -17.36 -5.78
CA ASP A 586 -44.38 -18.55 -6.64
C ASP A 586 -43.99 -19.88 -5.94
N ASP A 587 -44.03 -19.90 -4.62
CA ASP A 587 -43.67 -21.04 -3.77
C ASP A 587 -44.92 -21.87 -3.38
N PRO A 588 -44.83 -23.19 -3.10
CA PRO A 588 -45.98 -23.99 -2.69
C PRO A 588 -46.62 -23.51 -1.39
N GLU A 589 -45.81 -23.03 -0.44
CA GLU A 589 -46.25 -22.45 0.84
C GLU A 589 -46.36 -20.92 0.79
N GLY A 590 -46.06 -20.32 -0.37
CA GLY A 590 -46.10 -18.89 -0.60
C GLY A 590 -47.51 -18.30 -0.58
N ILE A 591 -47.61 -17.04 -0.20
CA ILE A 591 -48.88 -16.30 -0.18
C ILE A 591 -49.42 -16.15 -1.60
N LYS A 592 -50.71 -16.48 -1.80
CA LYS A 592 -51.43 -16.33 -3.07
C LYS A 592 -52.77 -15.61 -2.85
N ASP A 593 -52.69 -14.32 -2.56
CA ASP A 593 -53.87 -13.45 -2.41
C ASP A 593 -54.15 -12.71 -3.72
N GLY A 594 -54.98 -13.33 -4.55
CA GLY A 594 -55.35 -12.76 -5.86
C GLY A 594 -56.15 -11.46 -5.78
N GLU A 595 -56.89 -11.23 -4.69
CA GLU A 595 -57.71 -10.04 -4.51
C GLU A 595 -56.84 -8.81 -4.23
N ARG A 596 -55.85 -8.95 -3.34
CA ARG A 596 -54.89 -7.89 -3.04
C ARG A 596 -53.97 -7.59 -4.22
N VAL A 597 -53.57 -8.62 -4.99
CA VAL A 597 -52.88 -8.41 -6.29
C VAL A 597 -53.71 -7.52 -7.20
N LEU A 598 -54.99 -7.86 -7.40
CA LEU A 598 -55.88 -7.08 -8.24
C LEU A 598 -56.10 -5.66 -7.70
N LEU A 599 -56.14 -5.47 -6.38
CA LEU A 599 -56.24 -4.16 -5.74
C LEU A 599 -55.03 -3.27 -6.08
N CYS A 600 -53.81 -3.80 -5.96
CA CYS A 600 -52.58 -3.11 -6.36
C CYS A 600 -52.60 -2.71 -7.83
N LEU A 601 -52.96 -3.66 -8.72
CA LEU A 601 -53.03 -3.42 -10.15
C LEU A 601 -54.09 -2.39 -10.54
N LYS A 602 -55.29 -2.46 -9.96
CA LYS A 602 -56.34 -1.44 -10.15
C LYS A 602 -55.90 -0.06 -9.64
N ARG A 603 -55.18 0.00 -8.51
CA ARG A 603 -54.64 1.25 -7.98
C ARG A 603 -53.57 1.83 -8.92
N ALA A 604 -52.65 1.01 -9.42
CA ALA A 604 -51.66 1.41 -10.41
C ALA A 604 -52.32 1.93 -11.69
N LEU A 605 -53.37 1.26 -12.19
CA LEU A 605 -54.13 1.71 -13.35
C LEU A 605 -54.80 3.07 -13.12
N ARG A 606 -55.37 3.33 -11.94
CA ARG A 606 -55.92 4.66 -11.60
C ARG A 606 -54.83 5.74 -11.59
N ILE A 607 -53.64 5.42 -11.08
CA ILE A 607 -52.49 6.36 -11.06
C ILE A 607 -52.00 6.63 -12.49
N ALA A 608 -51.89 5.61 -13.34
CA ALA A 608 -51.51 5.75 -14.75
C ALA A 608 -52.52 6.62 -15.51
N ASN A 609 -53.82 6.41 -15.32
CA ASN A 609 -54.87 7.27 -15.88
C ASN A 609 -54.75 8.73 -15.43
N ALA A 610 -54.49 8.97 -14.14
CA ALA A 610 -54.27 10.32 -13.63
C ALA A 610 -53.01 10.97 -14.25
N ALA A 611 -51.95 10.19 -14.47
CA ALA A 611 -50.74 10.67 -15.14
C ALA A 611 -51.01 11.04 -16.61
N GLN A 612 -51.76 10.19 -17.32
CA GLN A 612 -52.18 10.43 -18.71
C GLN A 612 -53.03 11.71 -18.83
N GLN A 613 -54.01 11.89 -17.93
CA GLN A 613 -54.84 13.10 -17.91
C GLN A 613 -54.02 14.37 -17.67
N MET A 614 -53.04 14.33 -16.77
CA MET A 614 -52.14 15.47 -16.51
C MET A 614 -51.26 15.81 -17.72
N ALA A 615 -50.78 14.79 -18.44
CA ALA A 615 -50.01 14.98 -19.67
C ALA A 615 -50.85 15.59 -20.79
N ASN A 616 -52.08 15.12 -20.99
CA ASN A 616 -52.99 15.63 -22.01
C ASN A 616 -53.39 17.10 -21.79
N VAL A 617 -53.45 17.55 -20.53
CA VAL A 617 -53.71 18.96 -20.17
C VAL A 617 -52.49 19.85 -20.41
N THR A 618 -51.27 19.32 -20.25
CA THR A 618 -50.01 20.02 -20.48
C THR A 618 -49.64 19.92 -21.97
N ARG A 619 -50.25 20.78 -22.79
CA ARG A 619 -50.11 20.77 -24.27
C ARG A 619 -48.66 20.57 -24.74
N GLY A 620 -48.35 19.39 -25.26
CA GLY A 620 -47.07 19.10 -25.94
C GLY A 620 -46.33 17.83 -25.50
N SER A 621 -46.80 17.06 -24.51
CA SER A 621 -46.22 15.75 -24.18
C SER A 621 -47.26 14.64 -24.36
N SER A 622 -46.95 13.66 -25.20
CA SER A 622 -47.60 12.34 -25.13
C SER A 622 -47.48 11.84 -23.68
N GLY A 623 -48.58 11.38 -23.13
CA GLY A 623 -48.61 10.85 -21.76
C GLY A 623 -47.87 9.50 -21.67
N PRO A 624 -47.65 8.97 -20.46
CA PRO A 624 -46.83 7.78 -20.28
C PRO A 624 -47.61 6.50 -20.63
N VAL A 625 -47.96 6.33 -21.91
CA VAL A 625 -48.65 5.12 -22.44
C VAL A 625 -47.86 3.85 -22.11
N THR A 626 -46.54 3.97 -21.98
CA THR A 626 -45.62 2.94 -21.48
C THR A 626 -46.08 2.32 -20.15
N LEU A 627 -46.66 3.10 -19.23
CA LEU A 627 -47.14 2.58 -17.94
C LEU A 627 -48.33 1.63 -18.11
N PHE A 628 -49.23 1.89 -19.05
CA PHE A 628 -50.34 0.97 -19.32
C PHE A 628 -49.83 -0.35 -19.91
N VAL A 629 -48.83 -0.30 -20.78
CA VAL A 629 -48.17 -1.50 -21.34
C VAL A 629 -47.43 -2.28 -20.24
N GLU A 630 -46.73 -1.60 -19.33
CA GLU A 630 -46.11 -2.23 -18.15
C GLU A 630 -47.15 -2.92 -17.25
N ILE A 631 -48.27 -2.25 -16.97
CA ILE A 631 -49.37 -2.81 -16.18
C ILE A 631 -49.97 -4.03 -16.92
N LEU A 632 -50.23 -3.94 -18.22
CA LEU A 632 -50.72 -5.07 -19.02
C LEU A 632 -49.80 -6.29 -18.89
N ASN A 633 -48.49 -6.09 -18.96
CA ASN A 633 -47.52 -7.16 -18.76
C ASN A 633 -47.58 -7.76 -17.34
N LYS A 634 -47.86 -6.97 -16.31
CA LYS A 634 -48.11 -7.49 -14.96
C LYS A 634 -49.43 -8.28 -14.88
N TYR A 635 -50.49 -7.83 -15.54
CA TYR A 635 -51.73 -8.60 -15.65
C TYR A 635 -51.49 -9.95 -16.33
N LEU A 636 -50.75 -9.97 -17.45
CA LEU A 636 -50.39 -11.20 -18.15
C LEU A 636 -49.57 -12.14 -17.27
N TYR A 637 -48.56 -11.64 -16.55
CA TYR A 637 -47.77 -12.46 -15.62
C TYR A 637 -48.66 -13.20 -14.61
N TYR A 638 -49.55 -12.50 -13.91
CA TYR A 638 -50.43 -13.14 -12.92
C TYR A 638 -51.52 -14.02 -13.54
N PHE A 639 -51.99 -13.67 -14.74
CA PHE A 639 -52.89 -14.52 -15.52
C PHE A 639 -52.23 -15.86 -15.83
N GLU A 640 -50.95 -15.85 -16.21
CA GLU A 640 -50.17 -17.07 -16.45
C GLU A 640 -49.93 -17.89 -15.18
N LYS A 641 -49.72 -17.21 -14.04
CA LYS A 641 -49.59 -17.85 -12.74
C LYS A 641 -50.92 -18.40 -12.19
N GLY A 642 -52.02 -18.24 -12.92
CA GLY A 642 -53.32 -18.82 -12.59
C GLY A 642 -54.12 -18.02 -11.56
N ASN A 643 -53.87 -16.73 -11.41
CA ASN A 643 -54.68 -15.86 -10.57
C ASN A 643 -56.09 -15.69 -11.17
N GLN A 644 -57.10 -16.29 -10.55
CA GLN A 644 -58.50 -16.28 -11.01
C GLN A 644 -59.14 -14.90 -11.03
N GLN A 645 -58.62 -13.95 -10.23
CA GLN A 645 -59.13 -12.58 -10.17
C GLN A 645 -58.77 -11.78 -11.43
N ILE A 646 -57.81 -12.26 -12.22
CA ILE A 646 -57.44 -11.65 -13.50
C ILE A 646 -58.21 -12.36 -14.60
N THR A 647 -59.14 -11.63 -15.21
CA THR A 647 -60.03 -12.14 -16.24
C THR A 647 -59.57 -11.72 -17.64
N ASN A 648 -59.92 -12.54 -18.64
CA ASN A 648 -59.70 -12.20 -20.05
C ASN A 648 -60.33 -10.86 -20.43
N ALA A 649 -61.51 -10.54 -19.86
CA ALA A 649 -62.17 -9.26 -20.08
C ALA A 649 -61.34 -8.06 -19.55
N ALA A 650 -60.66 -8.21 -18.42
CA ALA A 650 -59.79 -7.15 -17.88
C ALA A 650 -58.55 -6.93 -18.77
N ILE A 651 -57.95 -8.01 -19.28
CA ILE A 651 -56.81 -7.93 -20.21
C ILE A 651 -57.24 -7.29 -21.53
N GLN A 652 -58.37 -7.73 -22.08
CA GLN A 652 -58.94 -7.18 -23.31
C GLN A 652 -59.22 -5.68 -23.18
N GLY A 653 -59.83 -5.25 -22.07
CA GLY A 653 -60.11 -3.84 -21.82
C GLY A 653 -58.84 -2.98 -21.71
N LEU A 654 -57.74 -3.53 -21.18
CA LEU A 654 -56.45 -2.84 -21.15
C LEU A 654 -55.82 -2.71 -22.55
N ILE A 655 -55.89 -3.76 -23.38
CA ILE A 655 -55.41 -3.71 -24.78
C ILE A 655 -56.16 -2.65 -25.57
N GLU A 656 -57.49 -2.59 -25.43
CA GLU A 656 -58.33 -1.59 -26.10
C GLU A 656 -58.01 -0.17 -25.64
N LEU A 657 -57.79 0.01 -24.32
CA LEU A 657 -57.38 1.29 -23.75
C LEU A 657 -56.03 1.75 -24.31
N ILE A 658 -55.02 0.88 -24.31
CA ILE A 658 -53.68 1.21 -24.85
C ILE A 658 -53.76 1.56 -26.34
N THR A 659 -54.53 0.78 -27.11
CA THR A 659 -54.71 1.01 -28.55
C THR A 659 -55.35 2.37 -28.82
N THR A 660 -56.34 2.75 -28.02
CA THR A 660 -57.01 4.05 -28.13
C THR A 660 -56.05 5.20 -27.83
N GLU A 661 -55.28 5.10 -26.75
CA GLU A 661 -54.34 6.14 -26.33
C GLU A 661 -53.18 6.33 -27.34
N LEU A 662 -52.66 5.24 -27.92
CA LEU A 662 -51.63 5.30 -28.98
C LEU A 662 -52.15 5.97 -30.26
N GLN A 663 -53.42 5.77 -30.60
CA GLN A 663 -54.06 6.41 -31.76
C GLN A 663 -54.25 7.91 -31.55
N THR A 664 -54.55 8.35 -30.32
CA THR A 664 -54.67 9.78 -29.98
C THR A 664 -53.34 10.53 -29.95
N ASP A 665 -52.22 9.86 -29.68
CA ASP A 665 -50.88 10.48 -29.63
C ASP A 665 -50.25 10.77 -31.02
N SER A 666 -50.89 10.34 -32.11
CA SER A 666 -50.31 10.34 -33.47
C SER A 666 -50.43 11.62 -34.35
N PRO A 667 -50.65 12.87 -33.86
CA PRO A 667 -50.53 14.05 -34.73
C PRO A 667 -49.57 15.13 -34.20
N SER A 668 -48.26 14.86 -34.10
CA SER A 668 -47.22 15.87 -34.34
C SER A 668 -45.85 15.24 -34.55
N ALA A 669 -45.07 15.82 -35.47
CA ALA A 669 -43.81 15.30 -35.96
C ALA A 669 -42.72 15.22 -34.88
N ASN A 670 -42.59 14.05 -34.25
CA ASN A 670 -41.34 13.42 -33.80
C ASN A 670 -41.69 12.03 -33.25
N PRO A 671 -41.21 10.93 -33.84
CA PRO A 671 -41.55 9.60 -33.35
C PRO A 671 -40.79 9.37 -32.05
N ALA A 672 -41.49 9.08 -30.96
CA ALA A 672 -40.94 8.23 -29.91
C ALA A 672 -41.31 6.77 -30.29
N PRO A 673 -40.43 6.00 -30.96
CA PRO A 673 -40.73 4.64 -31.42
C PRO A 673 -40.82 3.59 -30.29
N ALA A 674 -40.54 3.95 -29.04
CA ALA A 674 -40.39 3.01 -27.92
C ALA A 674 -41.69 2.39 -27.38
N PRO A 675 -42.77 3.15 -27.05
CA PRO A 675 -44.00 2.56 -26.50
C PRO A 675 -44.72 1.65 -27.50
N ASP A 676 -44.76 2.04 -28.77
CA ASP A 676 -45.43 1.28 -29.83
C ASP A 676 -44.69 -0.03 -30.15
N ALA A 677 -43.35 0.00 -30.20
CA ALA A 677 -42.54 -1.22 -30.34
C ALA A 677 -42.69 -2.17 -29.13
N PHE A 678 -42.78 -1.63 -27.91
CA PHE A 678 -42.97 -2.42 -26.69
C PHE A 678 -44.36 -3.05 -26.63
N PHE A 679 -45.40 -2.29 -26.98
CA PHE A 679 -46.76 -2.81 -27.06
C PHE A 679 -46.90 -3.86 -28.17
N THR A 680 -46.37 -3.60 -29.37
CA THR A 680 -46.35 -4.57 -30.47
C THR A 680 -45.64 -5.86 -30.06
N SER A 681 -44.54 -5.78 -29.33
CA SER A 681 -43.84 -6.96 -28.81
C SER A 681 -44.68 -7.73 -27.79
N THR A 682 -45.41 -7.02 -26.92
CA THR A 682 -46.36 -7.61 -25.97
C THR A 682 -47.49 -8.34 -26.71
N LEU A 683 -48.05 -7.74 -27.77
CA LEU A 683 -49.10 -8.37 -28.60
C LEU A 683 -48.57 -9.62 -29.32
N ARG A 684 -47.35 -9.59 -29.86
CA ARG A 684 -46.70 -10.79 -30.43
C ARG A 684 -46.53 -11.90 -29.40
N TYR A 685 -46.19 -11.55 -28.15
CA TYR A 685 -46.09 -12.53 -27.07
C TYR A 685 -47.45 -13.20 -26.78
N ILE A 686 -48.53 -12.42 -26.72
CA ILE A 686 -49.90 -12.96 -26.55
C ILE A 686 -50.25 -13.89 -27.72
N GLN A 687 -49.95 -13.52 -28.97
CA GLN A 687 -50.17 -14.37 -30.15
C GLN A 687 -49.33 -15.67 -30.10
N PHE A 688 -48.07 -15.57 -29.66
CA PHE A 688 -47.22 -16.74 -29.47
C PHE A 688 -47.80 -17.71 -28.44
N GLN A 689 -48.30 -17.20 -27.30
CA GLN A 689 -48.92 -18.05 -26.27
C GLN A 689 -50.18 -18.76 -26.78
N LYS A 690 -50.98 -18.12 -27.65
CA LYS A 690 -52.10 -18.78 -28.33
C LYS A 690 -51.65 -19.94 -29.22
N GLN A 691 -50.63 -19.69 -30.06
CA GLN A 691 -50.15 -20.68 -31.03
C GLN A 691 -49.45 -21.87 -30.37
N LYS A 692 -48.92 -21.71 -29.15
CA LYS A 692 -48.23 -22.75 -28.38
C LYS A 692 -49.14 -23.94 -28.02
N GLY A 693 -50.46 -23.76 -27.99
CA GLY A 693 -51.43 -24.80 -27.65
C GLY A 693 -51.40 -25.24 -26.18
N GLY A 694 -52.29 -26.17 -25.80
CA GLY A 694 -52.47 -26.65 -24.43
C GLY A 694 -53.31 -25.73 -23.53
N VAL A 695 -53.35 -26.01 -22.22
CA VAL A 695 -54.19 -25.29 -21.23
C VAL A 695 -53.94 -23.77 -21.22
N MET A 696 -52.71 -23.35 -21.50
CA MET A 696 -52.36 -21.94 -21.59
C MET A 696 -52.82 -21.31 -22.92
N GLY A 697 -52.72 -22.02 -24.04
CA GLY A 697 -53.27 -21.55 -25.33
C GLY A 697 -54.78 -21.32 -25.24
N GLU A 698 -55.52 -22.28 -24.66
CA GLU A 698 -56.98 -22.19 -24.46
C GLU A 698 -57.38 -20.98 -23.60
N ARG A 699 -56.59 -20.67 -22.56
CA ARG A 699 -56.82 -19.48 -21.71
C ARG A 699 -56.69 -18.18 -22.50
N TYR A 700 -55.70 -18.13 -23.39
CA TYR A 700 -55.39 -16.96 -24.20
C TYR A 700 -56.31 -16.78 -25.42
N ASP A 701 -56.97 -17.83 -25.91
CA ASP A 701 -57.81 -17.81 -27.13
C ASP A 701 -58.88 -16.72 -27.11
N SER A 702 -59.45 -16.44 -25.93
CA SER A 702 -60.50 -15.44 -25.75
C SER A 702 -60.03 -13.98 -25.79
N ILE A 703 -58.72 -13.72 -25.70
CA ILE A 703 -58.13 -12.37 -25.76
C ILE A 703 -57.94 -12.00 -27.24
N LYS A 704 -58.53 -10.92 -27.74
CA LYS A 704 -58.36 -10.47 -29.13
C LYS A 704 -57.14 -9.56 -29.24
N VAL A 705 -56.25 -9.88 -30.17
CA VAL A 705 -55.00 -9.15 -30.46
C VAL A 705 -55.00 -8.66 -31.89
#